data_AF-A0A6A3SKE4-F1
#
_entry.id   AF-A0A6A3SKE4-F1
#
_cell.length_a   1.000
_cell.length_b   1.000
_cell.length_c   1.000
_cell.angle_alpha   90.00
_cell.angle_beta   90.00
_cell.angle_gamma   90.00
#
_symmetry.space_group_name_H-M   'P 1'
#
loop_
_entity.id
_entity.type
_entity.pdbx_description
1 polymer ?
#
loop_
_entity_poly.entity_id
_entity_poly.type
_entity_poly.pdbx_seq_one_letter_code
_entity_poly.pdbx_strand_id
1 'polypeptide(L)'
;MGDAHVLRYGQKVRLATRSTYAEAASASELAIGYYEKNGRHGILSCVPPLGAKLQPLFTEDEFLVLHPTEQRATGDHVQYGEPLVLVNQHGMVWNNKTGGITGYVGPRPRGVPGEMFVSFTKLPPGVGVAKSSKKDKDKDKDKDKLTASTSASVLSASGTGSVSMSESPETELGPVCFGDANVAITVVESNRHSQMFNKRLSNFKKPTSHIAGGYICCDGKGTELRFTIWPAKPKIEQISMLNKLITPYNYGQKIALPLGLLESTAKRTNVTKKAGETCGIQQAEIFFQLSNEAEAVLPGTLLQQKMLAHAKPPAPDGDEPESVFELPLRNGPGVLVVRLIGVAPRKMIGKLAAKNGKQPQVPQVKRGMAFFYRVSDLLRLVPVPIFALLYAVLTNHLWGVLNTMEDGLRREFVVLVLVMLPAFYVAVKVDHPFSALFQPPVFQPEVDDTDYSSISASGTLKLIVTEYRFDTSAQGSSNANGSVSRPGPAQATKSASGSTSGHSVTALEATGSVPMRFILAEKGDEDKALERYNETTEWRREEGVDRLLEEPSPHFKIIKENYPHYYHKRGKNGEPVYYEKPGKINLKALKNAGLTLDDLMHNYLMITEFLWQVIEQDDNRKGISVLDVDGIGISDFAGEAVEYVRKAASVSGKHYPERCAYIFVINVPSWFSMIWNTVKGMVDDVTREKVIIVRGKKKIFEALSERIPVENIPVEYGGTSDGKSPEEDLLFNLMAYVNNDEDATATNPIEEILKKKPIKH
;
A
#
# COMPACT_ATOMS: atom_id res chain seq x y z
N MET A 1 -33.25 -8.72 -3.04
CA MET A 1 -31.79 -8.49 -2.95
C MET A 1 -31.47 -8.06 -1.54
N GLY A 2 -30.35 -8.51 -0.97
CA GLY A 2 -29.90 -8.03 0.35
C GLY A 2 -29.44 -6.57 0.28
N ASP A 3 -29.49 -5.87 1.41
CA ASP A 3 -29.14 -4.44 1.53
C ASP A 3 -27.72 -4.10 1.01
N ALA A 4 -26.81 -5.08 0.99
CA ALA A 4 -25.44 -4.95 0.49
C ALA A 4 -25.33 -4.65 -1.02
N HIS A 5 -26.39 -4.88 -1.81
CA HIS A 5 -26.40 -4.57 -3.25
C HIS A 5 -26.99 -3.20 -3.55
N VAL A 6 -27.60 -2.52 -2.59
CA VAL A 6 -28.23 -1.21 -2.80
C VAL A 6 -27.15 -0.12 -2.87
N LEU A 7 -27.19 0.70 -3.93
CA LEU A 7 -26.32 1.84 -4.09
C LEU A 7 -26.73 2.96 -3.12
N ARG A 8 -25.75 3.51 -2.41
CA ARG A 8 -25.94 4.60 -1.45
C ARG A 8 -25.15 5.85 -1.86
N TYR A 9 -25.67 7.02 -1.50
CA TYR A 9 -24.93 8.28 -1.65
C TYR A 9 -23.61 8.23 -0.86
N GLY A 10 -22.54 8.75 -1.46
CA GLY A 10 -21.18 8.64 -0.95
C GLY A 10 -20.43 7.36 -1.36
N GLN A 11 -21.08 6.42 -2.06
CA GLN A 11 -20.39 5.27 -2.66
C GLN A 11 -19.91 5.57 -4.08
N LYS A 12 -18.89 4.83 -4.53
CA LYS A 12 -18.34 4.92 -5.88
C LYS A 12 -18.90 3.84 -6.80
N VAL A 13 -19.16 4.22 -8.06
CA VAL A 13 -19.64 3.32 -9.12
C VAL A 13 -18.70 3.34 -10.33
N ARG A 14 -18.64 2.21 -11.02
CA ARG A 14 -18.14 2.10 -12.39
C ARG A 14 -19.33 1.95 -13.33
N LEU A 15 -19.33 2.69 -14.43
CA LEU A 15 -20.44 2.69 -15.39
C LEU A 15 -20.04 1.93 -16.65
N ALA A 16 -20.43 0.66 -16.73
CA ALA A 16 -20.12 -0.19 -17.87
C ALA A 16 -21.17 -0.05 -18.96
N THR A 17 -20.75 0.07 -20.23
CA THR A 17 -21.66 0.09 -21.38
C THR A 17 -20.94 -0.44 -22.61
N ARG A 18 -21.70 -0.90 -23.61
CA ARG A 18 -21.15 -1.33 -24.89
C ARG A 18 -21.27 -0.24 -25.93
N SER A 19 -20.22 -0.09 -26.74
CA SER A 19 -20.30 0.76 -27.92
C SER A 19 -21.13 0.10 -29.01
N THR A 20 -22.00 0.87 -29.65
CA THR A 20 -22.75 0.44 -30.85
C THR A 20 -21.93 0.54 -32.13
N TYR A 21 -20.70 1.06 -32.03
CA TYR A 21 -19.74 1.17 -33.14
C TYR A 21 -18.64 0.10 -33.08
N ALA A 22 -18.72 -0.83 -32.13
CA ALA A 22 -17.78 -1.93 -31.96
C ALA A 22 -18.49 -3.27 -32.13
N GLU A 23 -17.77 -4.25 -32.67
CA GLU A 23 -18.29 -5.60 -32.85
C GLU A 23 -18.47 -6.31 -31.50
N ALA A 24 -19.54 -7.12 -31.42
CA ALA A 24 -19.98 -7.78 -30.19
C ALA A 24 -18.93 -8.71 -29.55
N ALA A 25 -17.93 -9.16 -30.32
CA ALA A 25 -16.84 -10.03 -29.86
C ALA A 25 -15.77 -9.30 -29.03
N SER A 26 -15.78 -7.96 -28.99
CA SER A 26 -14.87 -7.16 -28.15
C SER A 26 -15.56 -6.74 -26.84
N ALA A 27 -15.98 -7.71 -26.03
CA ALA A 27 -16.48 -7.42 -24.69
C ALA A 27 -15.31 -6.93 -23.81
N SER A 28 -15.06 -5.62 -23.82
CA SER A 28 -14.07 -5.02 -22.95
C SER A 28 -14.55 -5.11 -21.50
N GLU A 29 -13.67 -5.57 -20.58
CA GLU A 29 -13.91 -5.52 -19.13
C GLU A 29 -13.83 -4.09 -18.54
N LEU A 30 -13.62 -3.09 -19.40
CA LEU A 30 -13.49 -1.69 -19.04
C LEU A 30 -14.87 -1.00 -19.04
N ALA A 31 -15.13 -0.25 -17.97
CA ALA A 31 -16.19 0.73 -17.90
C ALA A 31 -15.84 1.98 -18.73
N ILE A 32 -16.76 2.94 -18.79
CA ILE A 32 -16.46 4.24 -19.40
C ILE A 32 -15.31 4.93 -18.65
N GLY A 33 -14.66 5.84 -19.35
CA GLY A 33 -13.60 6.64 -18.79
C GLY A 33 -13.33 7.84 -19.66
N TYR A 34 -12.17 8.45 -19.47
CA TYR A 34 -11.73 9.57 -20.26
C TYR A 34 -10.37 9.33 -20.89
N TYR A 35 -10.04 10.17 -21.85
CA TYR A 35 -8.70 10.27 -22.38
C TYR A 35 -8.39 11.74 -22.64
N GLU A 36 -7.10 12.05 -22.66
CA GLU A 36 -6.63 13.38 -23.02
C GLU A 36 -6.32 13.44 -24.52
N LYS A 37 -6.87 14.45 -25.20
CA LYS A 37 -6.59 14.71 -26.62
C LYS A 37 -5.61 15.88 -26.73
N ASN A 38 -4.45 15.64 -27.32
CA ASN A 38 -3.51 16.71 -27.68
C ASN A 38 -4.21 17.78 -28.54
N GLY A 39 -4.36 19.00 -28.01
CA GLY A 39 -4.93 20.16 -28.71
C GLY A 39 -6.11 20.86 -28.01
N ARG A 40 -6.87 21.66 -28.77
CA ARG A 40 -7.90 22.60 -28.25
C ARG A 40 -9.11 21.95 -27.54
N HIS A 41 -9.29 20.64 -27.65
CA HIS A 41 -10.54 19.97 -27.29
C HIS A 41 -10.58 19.44 -25.84
N GLY A 42 -9.43 19.38 -25.15
CA GLY A 42 -9.34 18.96 -23.75
C GLY A 42 -9.62 17.48 -23.49
N ILE A 43 -9.97 17.17 -22.24
CA ILE A 43 -10.28 15.82 -21.75
C ILE A 43 -11.73 15.46 -22.11
N LEU A 44 -11.94 14.26 -22.68
CA LEU A 44 -13.25 13.81 -23.16
C LEU A 44 -13.61 12.42 -22.60
N SER A 45 -14.87 12.24 -22.21
CA SER A 45 -15.41 10.94 -21.83
C SER A 45 -15.77 10.11 -23.07
N CYS A 46 -15.48 8.82 -23.02
CA CYS A 46 -15.62 7.93 -24.16
C CYS A 46 -16.02 6.50 -23.75
N VAL A 47 -16.47 5.73 -24.74
CA VAL A 47 -16.90 4.36 -24.57
C VAL A 47 -15.87 3.43 -25.24
N PRO A 48 -15.30 2.45 -24.53
CA PRO A 48 -14.42 1.45 -25.12
C PRO A 48 -15.10 0.66 -26.27
N PRO A 49 -14.32 0.09 -27.21
CA PRO A 49 -12.85 0.08 -27.29
C PRO A 49 -12.28 1.40 -27.85
N LEU A 50 -11.05 1.78 -27.47
CA LEU A 50 -10.43 3.01 -27.98
C LEU A 50 -9.56 2.81 -29.21
N GLY A 51 -9.10 1.57 -29.46
CA GLY A 51 -8.13 1.22 -30.49
C GLY A 51 -6.68 1.31 -29.99
N ALA A 52 -5.78 0.54 -30.62
CA ALA A 52 -4.42 0.30 -30.11
C ALA A 52 -3.60 1.56 -29.79
N LYS A 53 -3.79 2.65 -30.54
CA LYS A 53 -3.06 3.91 -30.34
C LYS A 53 -3.56 4.72 -29.14
N LEU A 54 -4.85 4.66 -28.83
CA LEU A 54 -5.47 5.49 -27.79
C LEU A 54 -5.68 4.71 -26.48
N GLN A 55 -5.64 3.38 -26.53
CA GLN A 55 -5.73 2.53 -25.35
C GLN A 55 -4.74 2.92 -24.22
N PRO A 56 -3.47 3.28 -24.49
CA PRO A 56 -2.54 3.69 -23.44
C PRO A 56 -2.84 5.08 -22.83
N LEU A 57 -3.65 5.90 -23.51
CA LEU A 57 -4.03 7.24 -23.06
C LEU A 57 -5.40 7.25 -22.34
N PHE A 58 -6.05 6.09 -22.26
CA PHE A 58 -7.34 5.93 -21.62
C PHE A 58 -7.17 5.69 -20.14
N THR A 59 -7.96 6.41 -19.34
CA THR A 59 -8.12 6.15 -17.92
C THR A 59 -9.58 5.81 -17.66
N GLU A 60 -9.83 4.59 -17.18
CA GLU A 60 -11.13 4.19 -16.69
C GLU A 60 -11.53 5.04 -15.47
N ASP A 61 -12.78 5.52 -15.41
CA ASP A 61 -13.25 6.36 -14.31
C ASP A 61 -14.05 5.56 -13.27
N GLU A 62 -13.88 5.95 -12.01
CA GLU A 62 -14.80 5.64 -10.92
C GLU A 62 -15.50 6.94 -10.47
N PHE A 63 -16.81 6.87 -10.25
CA PHE A 63 -17.64 8.02 -9.93
C PHE A 63 -18.23 7.91 -8.53
N LEU A 64 -17.85 8.82 -7.64
CA LEU A 64 -18.53 9.07 -6.37
C LEU A 64 -19.92 9.66 -6.66
N VAL A 65 -20.96 9.02 -6.12
CA VAL A 65 -22.35 9.41 -6.30
C VAL A 65 -22.78 10.33 -5.16
N LEU A 66 -23.07 11.60 -5.47
CA LEU A 66 -23.52 12.61 -4.50
C LEU A 66 -24.88 13.17 -4.90
N HIS A 67 -25.63 13.71 -3.94
CA HIS A 67 -26.84 14.48 -4.25
C HIS A 67 -26.46 15.94 -4.59
N PRO A 68 -27.10 16.61 -5.57
CA PRO A 68 -26.68 17.95 -6.01
C PRO A 68 -26.92 19.05 -4.98
N THR A 69 -27.98 18.93 -4.21
CA THR A 69 -28.30 19.75 -3.03
C THR A 69 -28.07 18.88 -1.80
N GLU A 70 -27.61 19.37 -0.66
CA GLU A 70 -27.30 18.51 0.52
C GLU A 70 -28.56 17.90 1.21
N GLN A 71 -29.64 17.65 0.46
CA GLN A 71 -30.92 17.10 0.90
C GLN A 71 -30.87 15.61 1.24
N ARG A 72 -29.91 14.86 0.68
CA ARG A 72 -29.66 13.44 1.00
C ARG A 72 -28.29 13.33 1.66
N ALA A 73 -28.21 12.58 2.74
CA ALA A 73 -26.96 12.36 3.46
C ALA A 73 -26.17 11.19 2.85
N THR A 74 -24.87 11.16 3.10
CA THR A 74 -24.04 9.97 2.85
C THR A 74 -24.65 8.76 3.53
N GLY A 75 -24.80 7.66 2.80
CA GLY A 75 -25.44 6.44 3.27
C GLY A 75 -26.92 6.29 2.88
N ASP A 76 -27.62 7.34 2.46
CA ASP A 76 -29.00 7.23 1.97
C ASP A 76 -29.07 6.42 0.66
N HIS A 77 -30.17 5.69 0.43
CA HIS A 77 -30.39 4.94 -0.80
C HIS A 77 -30.52 5.88 -2.00
N VAL A 78 -29.80 5.58 -3.08
CA VAL A 78 -29.99 6.25 -4.37
C VAL A 78 -31.23 5.69 -5.04
N GLN A 79 -32.20 6.53 -5.38
CA GLN A 79 -33.44 6.11 -6.05
C GLN A 79 -33.38 6.38 -7.56
N TYR A 80 -34.04 5.53 -8.35
CA TYR A 80 -34.27 5.84 -9.76
C TYR A 80 -35.07 7.14 -9.92
N GLY A 81 -34.64 7.99 -10.85
CA GLY A 81 -35.26 9.29 -11.15
C GLY A 81 -34.75 10.46 -10.31
N GLU A 82 -34.07 10.22 -9.19
CA GLU A 82 -33.50 11.30 -8.38
C GLU A 82 -32.27 11.94 -9.04
N PRO A 83 -32.09 13.27 -8.92
CA PRO A 83 -30.93 13.93 -9.45
C PRO A 83 -29.70 13.61 -8.60
N LEU A 84 -28.56 13.44 -9.26
CA LEU A 84 -27.27 13.12 -8.68
C LEU A 84 -26.14 13.79 -9.43
N VAL A 85 -25.00 13.91 -8.75
CA VAL A 85 -23.73 14.41 -9.29
C VAL A 85 -22.74 13.26 -9.26
N LEU A 86 -22.11 13.01 -10.39
CA LEU A 86 -21.03 12.04 -10.53
C LEU A 86 -19.70 12.76 -10.47
N VAL A 87 -18.96 12.54 -9.38
CA VAL A 87 -17.63 13.11 -9.16
C VAL A 87 -16.60 12.01 -9.42
N ASN A 88 -15.74 12.18 -10.42
CA ASN A 88 -14.75 11.18 -10.74
C ASN A 88 -13.62 11.10 -9.69
N GLN A 89 -12.72 10.14 -9.84
CA GLN A 89 -11.59 9.91 -8.92
C GLN A 89 -10.62 11.10 -8.75
N HIS A 90 -10.69 12.11 -9.63
CA HIS A 90 -9.90 13.33 -9.58
C HIS A 90 -10.67 14.53 -8.99
N GLY A 91 -11.86 14.32 -8.42
CA GLY A 91 -12.70 15.38 -7.88
C GLY A 91 -13.40 16.24 -8.95
N MET A 92 -13.44 15.77 -10.20
CA MET A 92 -14.06 16.48 -11.33
C MET A 92 -15.46 15.94 -11.63
N VAL A 93 -16.33 16.80 -12.16
CA VAL A 93 -17.73 16.47 -12.54
C VAL A 93 -17.88 16.46 -14.05
N TRP A 94 -18.93 15.78 -14.52
CA TRP A 94 -19.28 15.81 -15.94
C TRP A 94 -19.72 17.21 -16.40
N ASN A 95 -19.23 17.60 -17.57
CA ASN A 95 -19.54 18.88 -18.20
C ASN A 95 -19.72 18.73 -19.72
N ASN A 96 -20.71 19.43 -20.28
CA ASN A 96 -21.13 19.32 -21.67
C ASN A 96 -20.47 20.29 -22.69
N LYS A 97 -19.51 21.13 -22.26
CA LYS A 97 -18.80 22.10 -23.12
C LYS A 97 -17.29 21.98 -22.98
N THR A 98 -16.78 20.79 -23.26
CA THR A 98 -15.34 20.53 -23.25
C THR A 98 -14.65 21.13 -24.48
N GLY A 99 -13.75 22.10 -24.26
CA GLY A 99 -12.81 22.56 -25.29
C GLY A 99 -13.45 23.12 -26.56
N GLY A 100 -14.56 23.87 -26.42
CA GLY A 100 -15.25 24.52 -27.53
C GLY A 100 -16.18 23.60 -28.35
N ILE A 101 -16.28 22.31 -28.03
CA ILE A 101 -17.23 21.42 -28.68
C ILE A 101 -18.50 21.30 -27.83
N THR A 102 -19.63 21.76 -28.36
CA THR A 102 -20.93 21.63 -27.68
C THR A 102 -21.48 20.21 -27.83
N GLY A 103 -21.98 19.64 -26.73
CA GLY A 103 -22.72 18.38 -26.73
C GLY A 103 -21.92 17.15 -26.31
N TYR A 104 -20.59 17.26 -26.20
CA TYR A 104 -19.71 16.19 -25.68
C TYR A 104 -19.52 16.33 -24.18
N VAL A 105 -19.42 15.20 -23.49
CA VAL A 105 -19.20 15.14 -22.05
C VAL A 105 -17.73 14.91 -21.75
N GLY A 106 -17.21 15.61 -20.73
CA GLY A 106 -15.92 15.29 -20.13
C GLY A 106 -15.75 15.93 -18.76
N PRO A 107 -14.71 15.53 -18.02
CA PRO A 107 -14.50 15.96 -16.65
C PRO A 107 -14.04 17.43 -16.56
N ARG A 108 -14.60 18.18 -15.61
CA ARG A 108 -14.21 19.55 -15.27
C ARG A 108 -14.32 19.81 -13.76
N PRO A 109 -13.65 20.84 -13.22
CA PRO A 109 -13.85 21.27 -11.84
C PRO A 109 -15.31 21.59 -11.54
N ARG A 110 -15.72 21.43 -10.28
CA ARG A 110 -17.08 21.76 -9.80
C ARG A 110 -17.36 23.26 -9.87
N GLY A 111 -18.64 23.62 -9.92
CA GLY A 111 -19.11 25.02 -9.88
C GLY A 111 -18.86 25.81 -11.16
N VAL A 112 -18.36 25.18 -12.22
CA VAL A 112 -18.17 25.85 -13.52
C VAL A 112 -19.45 25.75 -14.35
N PRO A 113 -19.77 26.77 -15.18
CA PRO A 113 -20.89 26.69 -16.10
C PRO A 113 -20.83 25.41 -16.94
N GLY A 114 -21.93 24.68 -17.01
CA GLY A 114 -22.02 23.39 -17.71
C GLY A 114 -21.83 22.15 -16.85
N GLU A 115 -21.61 22.29 -15.53
CA GLU A 115 -21.71 21.17 -14.59
C GLU A 115 -23.06 20.49 -14.77
N MET A 116 -23.03 19.17 -14.97
CA MET A 116 -24.20 18.38 -15.27
C MET A 116 -24.72 17.67 -14.02
N PHE A 117 -26.02 17.82 -13.77
CA PHE A 117 -26.78 16.97 -12.86
C PHE A 117 -27.53 15.93 -13.68
N VAL A 118 -27.42 14.67 -13.27
CA VAL A 118 -27.98 13.53 -14.02
C VAL A 118 -28.89 12.71 -13.12
N SER A 119 -29.67 11.81 -13.70
CA SER A 119 -30.44 10.82 -12.95
C SER A 119 -30.34 9.45 -13.61
N PHE A 120 -30.46 8.41 -12.79
CA PHE A 120 -30.54 7.04 -13.27
C PHE A 120 -32.00 6.68 -13.58
N THR A 121 -32.24 5.96 -14.66
CA THR A 121 -33.58 5.47 -15.04
C THR A 121 -33.47 4.01 -15.48
N LYS A 122 -34.17 3.11 -14.81
CA LYS A 122 -34.27 1.72 -15.26
C LYS A 122 -35.16 1.66 -16.51
N LEU A 123 -34.68 1.05 -17.59
CA LEU A 123 -35.47 0.83 -18.79
C LEU A 123 -35.97 -0.61 -18.88
N PRO A 124 -37.19 -0.84 -19.36
CA PRO A 124 -37.71 -2.18 -19.60
C PRO A 124 -36.81 -2.98 -20.56
N PRO A 125 -36.56 -4.27 -20.29
CA PRO A 125 -35.86 -5.15 -21.22
C PRO A 125 -36.72 -5.39 -22.47
N GLY A 126 -36.47 -4.66 -23.57
CA GLY A 126 -37.14 -4.92 -24.86
C GLY A 126 -37.27 -3.76 -25.84
N VAL A 127 -37.08 -2.51 -25.42
CA VAL A 127 -37.19 -1.35 -26.34
C VAL A 127 -35.94 -1.29 -27.21
N GLY A 128 -35.93 -1.74 -28.47
CA GLY A 128 -34.74 -1.67 -29.32
C GLY A 128 -34.19 -0.25 -29.48
N VAL A 129 -32.87 -0.10 -29.55
CA VAL A 129 -32.22 1.19 -29.84
C VAL A 129 -32.61 1.64 -31.26
N ALA A 130 -33.49 2.62 -31.37
CA ALA A 130 -33.88 3.19 -32.66
C ALA A 130 -32.69 3.92 -33.31
N LYS A 131 -32.22 3.44 -34.47
CA LYS A 131 -31.30 4.17 -35.34
C LYS A 131 -32.07 5.31 -36.01
N SER A 132 -31.86 6.57 -35.61
CA SER A 132 -32.36 7.69 -36.42
C SER A 132 -31.47 7.85 -37.67
N SER A 133 -31.87 7.28 -38.80
CA SER A 133 -31.21 7.52 -40.08
C SER A 133 -31.67 8.87 -40.65
N LYS A 134 -30.78 9.86 -40.73
CA LYS A 134 -31.01 11.07 -41.55
C LYS A 134 -30.28 10.88 -42.88
N LYS A 135 -31.05 10.59 -43.94
CA LYS A 135 -30.61 10.49 -45.33
C LYS A 135 -30.71 11.89 -45.98
N ASP A 136 -29.64 12.28 -46.66
CA ASP A 136 -29.48 13.27 -47.72
C ASP A 136 -30.49 14.42 -47.87
N LYS A 137 -29.98 15.66 -47.86
CA LYS A 137 -30.17 16.62 -48.98
C LYS A 137 -29.25 17.83 -48.80
N ASP A 138 -28.19 17.83 -49.58
CA ASP A 138 -27.51 19.03 -50.05
C ASP A 138 -28.21 19.49 -51.36
N LYS A 139 -28.13 20.79 -51.66
CA LYS A 139 -28.87 21.59 -52.68
C LYS A 139 -30.15 22.26 -52.14
N ASP A 140 -30.09 23.56 -51.86
CA ASP A 140 -30.30 24.56 -52.90
C ASP A 140 -29.85 25.97 -52.47
N LYS A 141 -29.54 26.78 -53.48
CA LYS A 141 -29.02 28.15 -53.43
C LYS A 141 -30.07 29.21 -53.08
N ASP A 142 -29.56 30.37 -52.66
CA ASP A 142 -30.08 31.73 -52.87
C ASP A 142 -31.54 32.04 -52.47
N LYS A 143 -31.72 32.88 -51.43
CA LYS A 143 -32.27 34.25 -51.55
C LYS A 143 -32.71 34.85 -50.20
N ASP A 144 -32.45 36.15 -50.12
CA ASP A 144 -33.23 37.23 -49.47
C ASP A 144 -33.35 37.33 -47.94
N LYS A 145 -32.48 38.18 -47.36
CA LYS A 145 -32.79 39.57 -46.96
C LYS A 145 -34.19 39.81 -46.31
N LEU A 146 -34.22 40.17 -45.03
CA LEU A 146 -34.65 41.49 -44.49
C LEU A 146 -34.92 41.45 -42.96
N THR A 147 -34.16 42.29 -42.26
CA THR A 147 -34.57 43.31 -41.27
C THR A 147 -35.47 43.00 -40.06
N ALA A 148 -34.95 43.47 -38.92
CA ALA A 148 -35.60 44.35 -37.92
C ALA A 148 -36.71 43.75 -37.05
N SER A 149 -36.96 44.19 -35.82
CA SER A 149 -36.25 44.95 -34.80
C SER A 149 -37.22 45.03 -33.60
N THR A 150 -36.67 45.32 -32.42
CA THR A 150 -37.28 46.13 -31.35
C THR A 150 -38.49 45.62 -30.54
N SER A 151 -38.21 45.48 -29.23
CA SER A 151 -38.92 46.15 -28.10
C SER A 151 -40.32 45.65 -27.73
N ALA A 152 -40.80 45.65 -26.48
CA ALA A 152 -40.27 45.84 -25.14
C ALA A 152 -41.44 45.51 -24.18
N SER A 153 -41.11 45.39 -22.88
CA SER A 153 -41.93 45.76 -21.70
C SER A 153 -43.13 44.90 -21.23
N VAL A 154 -42.94 44.36 -20.00
CA VAL A 154 -43.67 44.70 -18.75
C VAL A 154 -44.81 43.77 -18.27
N LEU A 155 -44.52 43.21 -17.07
CA LEU A 155 -45.38 42.90 -15.90
C LEU A 155 -46.29 41.65 -15.85
N SER A 156 -45.80 40.71 -15.04
CA SER A 156 -46.41 40.16 -13.81
C SER A 156 -47.76 39.43 -13.82
N ALA A 157 -47.68 38.28 -13.14
CA ALA A 157 -48.63 37.70 -12.18
C ALA A 157 -49.58 36.59 -12.67
N SER A 158 -49.27 35.40 -12.15
CA SER A 158 -50.17 34.37 -11.59
C SER A 158 -51.16 33.66 -12.50
N GLY A 159 -50.99 32.33 -12.54
CA GLY A 159 -52.10 31.42 -12.25
C GLY A 159 -52.58 30.54 -13.39
N THR A 160 -52.19 29.26 -13.29
CA THR A 160 -53.00 28.06 -13.63
C THR A 160 -53.37 27.81 -15.10
N GLY A 161 -52.99 26.64 -15.62
CA GLY A 161 -53.65 26.05 -16.79
C GLY A 161 -52.74 25.21 -17.69
N SER A 162 -52.71 23.90 -17.42
CA SER A 162 -52.05 22.81 -18.15
C SER A 162 -52.50 22.59 -19.59
N VAL A 163 -51.57 22.21 -20.49
CA VAL A 163 -51.71 21.27 -21.64
C VAL A 163 -50.26 20.91 -22.07
N SER A 164 -49.76 19.70 -22.33
CA SER A 164 -50.17 18.30 -22.18
C SER A 164 -48.89 17.46 -22.34
N MET A 165 -48.56 16.61 -21.37
CA MET A 165 -47.52 15.59 -21.46
C MET A 165 -48.20 14.24 -21.74
N SER A 166 -47.82 13.57 -22.82
CA SER A 166 -48.22 12.22 -23.22
C SER A 166 -47.00 11.60 -23.90
N GLU A 167 -46.42 10.46 -23.55
CA GLU A 167 -46.78 9.34 -22.66
C GLU A 167 -45.46 8.77 -22.08
N SER A 168 -45.52 8.32 -20.84
CA SER A 168 -44.41 7.68 -20.11
C SER A 168 -44.29 6.19 -20.47
N PRO A 169 -43.08 5.64 -20.67
CA PRO A 169 -42.85 4.24 -20.35
C PRO A 169 -42.58 4.14 -18.85
N GLU A 170 -43.37 3.30 -18.17
CA GLU A 170 -43.34 3.03 -16.75
C GLU A 170 -41.90 2.93 -16.21
N THR A 171 -41.51 3.90 -15.39
CA THR A 171 -40.21 3.95 -14.72
C THR A 171 -40.34 3.13 -13.44
N GLU A 172 -39.53 2.09 -13.27
CA GLU A 172 -39.46 1.39 -11.99
C GLU A 172 -39.05 2.39 -10.90
N LEU A 173 -39.95 2.61 -9.95
CA LEU A 173 -39.70 3.38 -8.74
C LEU A 173 -39.07 2.43 -7.72
N GLY A 174 -37.78 2.63 -7.43
CA GLY A 174 -37.05 1.80 -6.49
C GLY A 174 -35.57 2.19 -6.35
N PRO A 175 -34.86 1.57 -5.39
CA PRO A 175 -33.46 1.84 -5.16
C PRO A 175 -32.60 1.30 -6.31
N VAL A 176 -31.60 2.07 -6.70
CA VAL A 176 -30.58 1.64 -7.66
C VAL A 176 -29.68 0.61 -6.98
N CYS A 177 -29.40 -0.50 -7.65
CA CYS A 177 -28.58 -1.60 -7.13
C CYS A 177 -27.36 -1.87 -8.00
N PHE A 178 -26.28 -2.34 -7.38
CA PHE A 178 -25.11 -2.88 -8.09
C PHE A 178 -25.51 -4.13 -8.88
N GLY A 179 -25.15 -4.15 -10.17
CA GLY A 179 -25.53 -5.17 -11.14
C GLY A 179 -26.73 -4.78 -12.01
N ASP A 180 -27.42 -3.68 -11.69
CA ASP A 180 -28.54 -3.22 -12.51
C ASP A 180 -28.08 -2.90 -13.93
N ALA A 181 -28.59 -3.69 -14.89
CA ALA A 181 -28.41 -3.49 -16.31
C ALA A 181 -29.59 -2.70 -16.92
N ASN A 182 -29.43 -2.26 -18.17
CA ASN A 182 -30.40 -1.43 -18.90
C ASN A 182 -30.73 -0.11 -18.20
N VAL A 183 -29.75 0.49 -17.53
CA VAL A 183 -29.92 1.80 -16.90
C VAL A 183 -29.58 2.90 -17.91
N ALA A 184 -30.52 3.81 -18.15
CA ALA A 184 -30.27 5.04 -18.86
C ALA A 184 -29.81 6.14 -17.88
N ILE A 185 -28.94 7.02 -18.36
CA ILE A 185 -28.52 8.21 -17.62
C ILE A 185 -29.09 9.43 -18.34
N THR A 186 -29.95 10.19 -17.65
CA THR A 186 -30.60 11.38 -18.19
C THR A 186 -29.97 12.63 -17.60
N VAL A 187 -29.63 13.62 -18.43
CA VAL A 187 -29.19 14.93 -17.94
C VAL A 187 -30.41 15.72 -17.48
N VAL A 188 -30.54 15.91 -16.17
CA VAL A 188 -31.64 16.65 -15.53
C VAL A 188 -31.42 18.15 -15.72
N GLU A 189 -30.22 18.61 -15.40
CA GLU A 189 -29.81 20.00 -15.59
C GLU A 189 -28.38 20.03 -16.12
N SER A 190 -28.18 20.70 -17.25
CA SER A 190 -26.84 20.86 -17.84
C SER A 190 -26.15 22.14 -17.37
N ASN A 191 -26.82 22.95 -16.53
CA ASN A 191 -26.35 24.24 -16.04
C ASN A 191 -25.94 25.17 -17.20
N ARG A 192 -26.85 25.25 -18.19
CA ARG A 192 -26.71 26.05 -19.42
C ARG A 192 -28.01 26.81 -19.70
N HIS A 193 -27.87 27.88 -20.48
CA HIS A 193 -29.03 28.62 -21.02
C HIS A 193 -29.91 27.76 -21.96
N SER A 194 -29.32 26.77 -22.63
CA SER A 194 -30.06 25.92 -23.57
C SER A 194 -30.36 24.57 -22.94
N GLN A 195 -31.65 24.28 -22.81
CA GLN A 195 -32.15 22.98 -22.36
C GLN A 195 -32.00 21.86 -23.41
N MET A 196 -31.52 22.17 -24.63
CA MET A 196 -31.32 21.16 -25.69
C MET A 196 -30.31 20.06 -25.31
N PHE A 197 -29.52 20.27 -24.25
CA PHE A 197 -28.55 19.32 -23.72
C PHE A 197 -29.06 18.51 -22.51
N ASN A 198 -30.32 18.73 -22.08
CA ASN A 198 -30.95 17.99 -21.00
C ASN A 198 -31.62 16.74 -21.59
N LYS A 199 -30.82 15.85 -22.19
CA LYS A 199 -31.28 14.61 -22.82
C LYS A 199 -30.56 13.39 -22.23
N ARG A 200 -31.02 12.20 -22.60
CA ARG A 200 -30.32 10.95 -22.28
C ARG A 200 -28.93 10.91 -22.93
N LEU A 201 -27.99 10.30 -22.21
CA LEU A 201 -26.65 10.12 -22.72
C LEU A 201 -26.64 9.16 -23.92
N SER A 202 -25.90 9.54 -24.95
CA SER A 202 -25.82 8.80 -26.20
C SER A 202 -24.37 8.60 -26.63
N ASN A 203 -24.12 7.50 -27.33
CA ASN A 203 -22.86 7.19 -27.96
C ASN A 203 -22.85 7.77 -29.38
N PHE A 204 -21.87 8.61 -29.66
CA PHE A 204 -21.69 9.21 -30.97
C PHE A 204 -20.24 9.11 -31.44
N LYS A 205 -20.06 8.61 -32.66
CA LYS A 205 -18.75 8.54 -33.31
C LYS A 205 -18.73 9.40 -34.57
N LYS A 206 -17.82 10.38 -34.61
CA LYS A 206 -17.53 11.15 -35.83
C LYS A 206 -16.75 10.27 -36.82
N PRO A 207 -16.96 10.42 -38.14
CA PRO A 207 -16.17 9.71 -39.16
C PRO A 207 -14.66 9.92 -39.02
N THR A 208 -14.24 11.09 -38.54
CA THR A 208 -12.82 11.43 -38.32
C THR A 208 -12.29 11.01 -36.94
N SER A 209 -13.11 10.37 -36.10
CA SER A 209 -12.70 9.98 -34.75
C SER A 209 -11.78 8.76 -34.78
N HIS A 210 -10.65 8.86 -34.08
CA HIS A 210 -9.74 7.75 -33.84
C HIS A 210 -10.22 6.81 -32.71
N ILE A 211 -11.26 7.17 -31.96
CA ILE A 211 -11.82 6.29 -30.92
C ILE A 211 -12.78 5.32 -31.56
N ALA A 212 -12.43 4.04 -31.49
CA ALA A 212 -13.23 2.99 -32.12
C ALA A 212 -14.67 2.94 -31.56
N GLY A 213 -14.84 3.09 -30.25
CA GLY A 213 -16.10 2.97 -29.53
C GLY A 213 -16.93 4.26 -29.40
N GLY A 214 -16.40 5.41 -29.82
CA GLY A 214 -17.13 6.69 -29.82
C GLY A 214 -17.10 7.46 -28.50
N TYR A 215 -17.78 8.62 -28.51
CA TYR A 215 -17.83 9.58 -27.41
C TYR A 215 -19.20 9.58 -26.73
N ILE A 216 -19.22 10.07 -25.50
CA ILE A 216 -20.46 10.32 -24.76
C ILE A 216 -20.97 11.72 -25.07
N CYS A 217 -22.23 11.82 -25.50
CA CYS A 217 -22.92 13.05 -25.80
C CYS A 217 -24.20 13.20 -24.97
N CYS A 218 -24.71 14.43 -24.85
CA CYS A 218 -25.97 14.76 -24.17
C CYS A 218 -26.93 15.62 -25.03
N ASP A 219 -26.62 15.83 -26.31
CA ASP A 219 -27.45 16.60 -27.24
C ASP A 219 -28.47 15.73 -28.02
N GLY A 220 -28.47 14.41 -27.74
CA GLY A 220 -29.32 13.42 -28.39
C GLY A 220 -28.77 12.92 -29.73
N LYS A 221 -27.54 13.28 -30.11
CA LYS A 221 -26.90 12.72 -31.31
C LYS A 221 -26.40 11.30 -31.05
N GLY A 222 -26.51 10.45 -32.05
CA GLY A 222 -26.01 9.09 -31.99
C GLY A 222 -27.02 8.13 -31.40
N THR A 223 -26.55 7.18 -30.60
CA THR A 223 -27.32 6.03 -30.12
C THR A 223 -27.41 6.05 -28.60
N GLU A 224 -28.60 5.95 -28.02
CA GLU A 224 -28.78 5.94 -26.56
C GLU A 224 -27.93 4.86 -25.88
N LEU A 225 -27.22 5.25 -24.80
CA LEU A 225 -26.37 4.35 -24.03
C LEU A 225 -27.16 3.61 -22.96
N ARG A 226 -26.80 2.35 -22.74
CA ARG A 226 -27.32 1.53 -21.65
C ARG A 226 -26.21 1.08 -20.75
N PHE A 227 -26.30 1.51 -19.52
CA PHE A 227 -25.30 1.25 -18.52
C PHE A 227 -25.69 0.04 -17.68
N THR A 228 -24.66 -0.66 -17.23
CA THR A 228 -24.71 -1.56 -16.09
C THR A 228 -23.97 -0.88 -14.94
N ILE A 229 -24.60 -0.79 -13.78
CA ILE A 229 -24.03 -0.18 -12.58
C ILE A 229 -23.11 -1.20 -11.91
N TRP A 230 -21.80 -0.98 -11.95
CA TRP A 230 -20.81 -1.83 -11.29
C TRP A 230 -20.27 -1.17 -10.01
N PRO A 231 -19.92 -1.97 -9.00
CA PRO A 231 -19.16 -1.45 -7.86
C PRO A 231 -17.78 -0.99 -8.32
N ALA A 232 -17.24 0.04 -7.64
CA ALA A 232 -15.83 0.40 -7.74
C ALA A 232 -14.94 -0.79 -7.40
N LYS A 233 -13.72 -0.85 -7.95
CA LYS A 233 -12.79 -1.93 -7.63
C LYS A 233 -12.21 -1.66 -6.23
N PRO A 234 -12.56 -2.44 -5.20
CA PRO A 234 -12.10 -2.16 -3.86
C PRO A 234 -10.60 -2.41 -3.74
N LYS A 235 -9.89 -1.53 -3.03
CA LYS A 235 -8.49 -1.76 -2.64
C LYS A 235 -8.47 -2.62 -1.38
N ILE A 236 -7.40 -3.39 -1.19
CA ILE A 236 -7.21 -4.14 0.05
C ILE A 236 -6.45 -3.23 1.00
N GLU A 237 -7.15 -2.73 2.02
CA GLU A 237 -6.59 -1.82 3.00
C GLU A 237 -5.74 -2.59 3.99
N GLN A 238 -6.25 -3.72 4.44
CA GLN A 238 -5.66 -4.50 5.51
C GLN A 238 -5.84 -6.00 5.28
N ILE A 239 -4.75 -6.76 5.46
CA ILE A 239 -4.79 -8.22 5.57
C ILE A 239 -4.30 -8.60 6.96
N SER A 240 -5.17 -9.17 7.78
CA SER A 240 -4.83 -9.67 9.11
C SER A 240 -4.58 -11.18 9.05
N MET A 241 -3.39 -11.61 9.46
CA MET A 241 -2.98 -13.01 9.54
C MET A 241 -2.27 -13.28 10.86
N LEU A 242 -2.91 -13.97 11.81
CA LEU A 242 -2.37 -14.18 13.16
C LEU A 242 -2.00 -12.83 13.83
N ASN A 243 -0.72 -12.63 14.17
CA ASN A 243 -0.19 -11.39 14.77
C ASN A 243 0.41 -10.45 13.71
N LYS A 244 0.15 -10.70 12.42
CA LYS A 244 0.71 -9.93 11.32
C LYS A 244 -0.41 -9.17 10.62
N LEU A 245 -0.26 -7.85 10.62
CA LEU A 245 -1.06 -6.95 9.81
C LEU A 245 -0.28 -6.57 8.55
N ILE A 246 -0.92 -6.62 7.39
CA ILE A 246 -0.34 -6.18 6.12
C ILE A 246 -1.20 -5.04 5.59
N THR A 247 -0.62 -3.84 5.59
CA THR A 247 -1.24 -2.60 5.14
C THR A 247 -0.16 -1.73 4.45
N PRO A 248 -0.46 -1.06 3.32
CA PRO A 248 -1.48 -1.40 2.32
C PRO A 248 -1.05 -2.62 1.47
N TYR A 249 -1.99 -3.24 0.75
CA TYR A 249 -1.69 -4.35 -0.17
C TYR A 249 -2.13 -4.04 -1.61
N ASN A 250 -1.24 -4.28 -2.57
CA ASN A 250 -1.56 -4.18 -4.00
C ASN A 250 -1.88 -5.56 -4.60
N TYR A 251 -2.94 -5.67 -5.40
CA TYR A 251 -3.27 -6.90 -6.13
C TYR A 251 -2.04 -7.44 -6.87
N GLY A 252 -1.81 -8.75 -6.77
CA GLY A 252 -0.65 -9.45 -7.32
C GLY A 252 0.60 -9.48 -6.42
N GLN A 253 0.64 -8.71 -5.32
CA GLN A 253 1.77 -8.73 -4.38
C GLN A 253 1.88 -10.08 -3.64
N LYS A 254 3.10 -10.64 -3.54
CA LYS A 254 3.31 -11.94 -2.90
C LYS A 254 3.45 -11.79 -1.38
N ILE A 255 2.63 -12.51 -0.62
CA ILE A 255 2.65 -12.54 0.84
C ILE A 255 3.27 -13.86 1.31
N ALA A 256 4.42 -13.81 1.97
CA ALA A 256 4.99 -15.00 2.59
C ALA A 256 4.13 -15.46 3.79
N LEU A 257 3.74 -16.74 3.80
CA LEU A 257 3.03 -17.33 4.92
C LEU A 257 4.01 -17.57 6.09
N PRO A 258 3.71 -17.08 7.31
CA PRO A 258 4.57 -17.30 8.47
C PRO A 258 4.39 -18.73 9.03
N LEU A 259 4.95 -19.71 8.31
CA LEU A 259 4.78 -21.14 8.60
C LEU A 259 5.21 -21.52 10.03
N GLY A 260 6.26 -20.88 10.57
CA GLY A 260 6.72 -21.11 11.95
C GLY A 260 5.75 -20.63 13.04
N LEU A 261 4.93 -19.60 12.78
CA LEU A 261 3.92 -19.10 13.72
C LEU A 261 2.63 -19.92 13.66
N LEU A 262 2.26 -20.40 12.47
CA LEU A 262 1.17 -21.36 12.28
C LEU A 262 1.42 -22.68 13.03
N GLU A 263 2.69 -23.06 13.23
CA GLU A 263 3.09 -24.23 14.04
C GLU A 263 3.11 -23.98 15.56
N SER A 264 3.39 -22.75 16.03
CA SER A 264 3.57 -22.45 17.45
C SER A 264 2.25 -22.23 18.20
N THR A 265 1.24 -21.67 17.54
CA THR A 265 -0.15 -21.63 18.05
C THR A 265 -0.71 -23.03 18.27
N ALA A 266 -0.29 -24.03 17.47
CA ALA A 266 -0.62 -25.44 17.68
C ALA A 266 0.07 -26.07 18.90
N LYS A 267 1.13 -25.45 19.45
CA LYS A 267 1.83 -25.92 20.67
C LYS A 267 1.27 -25.29 21.95
N ARG A 268 0.86 -24.01 21.94
CA ARG A 268 0.28 -23.34 23.13
C ARG A 268 -1.06 -23.96 23.57
N THR A 269 -1.87 -24.44 22.63
CA THR A 269 -3.12 -25.16 22.91
C THR A 269 -2.93 -26.56 23.48
N ASN A 270 -1.71 -27.14 23.44
CA ASN A 270 -1.43 -28.47 24.02
C ASN A 270 -1.23 -28.47 25.54
N VAL A 271 -1.17 -27.31 26.21
CA VAL A 271 -1.01 -27.23 27.68
C VAL A 271 -2.34 -27.44 28.40
N THR A 272 -3.48 -27.31 27.71
CA THR A 272 -4.82 -27.61 28.23
C THR A 272 -5.47 -28.69 27.37
N LYS A 273 -5.10 -29.96 27.58
CA LYS A 273 -5.77 -31.09 26.92
C LYS A 273 -7.09 -31.44 27.62
N LYS A 274 -8.22 -31.21 26.94
CA LYS A 274 -9.32 -32.18 26.90
C LYS A 274 -9.43 -32.71 25.46
N ALA A 275 -9.63 -34.02 25.35
CA ALA A 275 -9.64 -34.73 24.07
C ALA A 275 -10.84 -34.31 23.21
N GLY A 276 -10.58 -33.85 21.98
CA GLY A 276 -11.64 -33.64 20.99
C GLY A 276 -11.41 -32.58 19.91
N GLU A 277 -10.42 -31.68 20.05
CA GLU A 277 -10.35 -30.51 19.17
C GLU A 277 -9.10 -30.43 18.28
N THR A 278 -9.31 -29.77 17.14
CA THR A 278 -8.58 -29.89 15.88
C THR A 278 -7.31 -29.02 15.79
N CYS A 279 -6.54 -29.19 14.70
CA CYS A 279 -5.22 -28.57 14.47
C CYS A 279 -5.21 -27.04 14.66
N GLY A 280 -4.17 -26.45 15.25
CA GLY A 280 -4.04 -24.99 15.46
C GLY A 280 -4.08 -24.12 14.19
N ILE A 281 -3.90 -24.71 13.00
CA ILE A 281 -4.13 -24.04 11.71
C ILE A 281 -5.62 -23.80 11.46
N GLN A 282 -6.51 -24.63 12.03
CA GLN A 282 -7.97 -24.47 11.88
C GLN A 282 -8.51 -23.23 12.60
N GLN A 283 -7.75 -22.66 13.55
CA GLN A 283 -8.09 -21.41 14.25
C GLN A 283 -7.44 -20.16 13.62
N ALA A 284 -6.60 -20.31 12.58
CA ALA A 284 -5.93 -19.20 11.91
C ALA A 284 -6.77 -18.68 10.74
N GLU A 285 -7.75 -17.82 11.02
CA GLU A 285 -8.48 -17.10 9.97
C GLU A 285 -7.63 -15.95 9.43
N ILE A 286 -7.67 -15.76 8.11
CA ILE A 286 -7.05 -14.62 7.45
C ILE A 286 -8.16 -13.67 7.00
N PHE A 287 -8.13 -12.44 7.49
CA PHE A 287 -9.12 -11.42 7.19
C PHE A 287 -8.56 -10.44 6.16
N PHE A 288 -9.38 -10.09 5.18
CA PHE A 288 -9.10 -9.07 4.17
C PHE A 288 -10.13 -7.97 4.35
N GLN A 289 -9.71 -6.78 4.75
CA GLN A 289 -10.56 -5.60 4.82
C GLN A 289 -10.33 -4.75 3.59
N LEU A 290 -11.41 -4.35 2.95
CA LEU A 290 -11.41 -3.65 1.68
C LEU A 290 -11.86 -2.20 1.84
N SER A 291 -11.45 -1.34 0.91
CA SER A 291 -11.70 0.12 0.93
C SER A 291 -13.17 0.54 0.78
N ASN A 292 -14.06 -0.42 0.56
CA ASN A 292 -15.50 -0.22 0.55
C ASN A 292 -16.17 -0.77 1.82
N GLU A 293 -15.40 -0.94 2.90
CA GLU A 293 -15.82 -1.53 4.19
C GLU A 293 -16.25 -3.00 4.12
N ALA A 294 -16.11 -3.62 2.94
CA ALA A 294 -16.37 -5.04 2.78
C ALA A 294 -15.21 -5.88 3.36
N GLU A 295 -15.53 -7.09 3.79
CA GLU A 295 -14.55 -8.00 4.37
C GLU A 295 -14.58 -9.36 3.69
N ALA A 296 -13.42 -9.91 3.34
CA ALA A 296 -13.29 -11.31 2.95
C ALA A 296 -12.59 -12.09 4.05
N VAL A 297 -12.98 -13.35 4.27
CA VAL A 297 -12.32 -14.21 5.26
C VAL A 297 -11.88 -15.49 4.58
N LEU A 298 -10.59 -15.83 4.68
CA LEU A 298 -10.03 -17.12 4.32
C LEU A 298 -9.97 -18.00 5.58
N PRO A 299 -10.84 -19.02 5.70
CA PRO A 299 -10.84 -19.89 6.86
C PRO A 299 -9.56 -20.72 6.95
N GLY A 300 -9.03 -20.88 8.16
CA GLY A 300 -7.82 -21.65 8.40
C GLY A 300 -7.95 -23.14 8.01
N THR A 301 -9.14 -23.70 8.10
CA THR A 301 -9.47 -25.06 7.63
C THR A 301 -9.29 -25.21 6.11
N LEU A 302 -9.76 -24.22 5.34
CA LEU A 302 -9.64 -24.19 3.88
C LEU A 302 -8.19 -23.97 3.46
N LEU A 303 -7.46 -23.10 4.16
CA LEU A 303 -6.03 -22.91 3.96
C LEU A 303 -5.25 -24.22 4.21
N GLN A 304 -5.54 -24.92 5.31
CA GLN A 304 -4.90 -26.20 5.63
C GLN A 304 -5.15 -27.27 4.55
N GLN A 305 -6.40 -27.39 4.08
CA GLN A 305 -6.77 -28.33 3.03
C GLN A 305 -5.97 -28.08 1.74
N LYS A 306 -5.85 -26.81 1.33
CA LYS A 306 -5.11 -26.46 0.11
C LYS A 306 -3.60 -26.58 0.31
N MET A 307 -3.05 -26.28 1.48
CA MET A 307 -1.62 -26.51 1.78
C MET A 307 -1.21 -27.99 1.65
N LEU A 308 -2.09 -28.94 1.97
CA LEU A 308 -1.84 -30.37 1.77
C LEU A 308 -1.71 -30.74 0.28
N ALA A 309 -2.37 -30.02 -0.63
CA ALA A 309 -2.20 -30.23 -2.07
C ALA A 309 -0.82 -29.79 -2.57
N HIS A 310 -0.18 -28.83 -1.87
CA HIS A 310 1.18 -28.34 -2.15
C HIS A 310 2.29 -29.21 -1.52
N ALA A 311 1.93 -30.40 -1.02
CA ALA A 311 2.82 -31.34 -0.38
C ALA A 311 3.51 -32.33 -1.33
N LYS A 312 3.02 -32.45 -2.57
CA LYS A 312 3.61 -33.33 -3.59
C LYS A 312 4.79 -32.63 -4.27
N PRO A 313 5.89 -33.34 -4.60
CA PRO A 313 6.97 -32.77 -5.38
C PRO A 313 6.45 -32.25 -6.74
N PRO A 314 7.01 -31.14 -7.27
CA PRO A 314 6.55 -30.56 -8.53
C PRO A 314 6.65 -31.60 -9.66
N ALA A 315 5.67 -31.56 -10.57
CA ALA A 315 5.66 -32.38 -11.78
C ALA A 315 6.90 -32.05 -12.65
N PRO A 316 7.36 -32.98 -13.51
CA PRO A 316 8.56 -32.80 -14.32
C PRO A 316 8.55 -31.57 -15.26
N ASP A 317 7.40 -30.93 -15.48
CA ASP A 317 7.26 -29.74 -16.34
C ASP A 317 7.57 -28.40 -15.67
N GLY A 318 8.05 -28.37 -14.42
CA GLY A 318 8.66 -27.16 -13.84
C GLY A 318 7.69 -26.07 -13.35
N ASP A 319 6.37 -26.26 -13.46
CA ASP A 319 5.39 -25.33 -12.90
C ASP A 319 5.25 -25.49 -11.37
N GLU A 320 5.32 -24.38 -10.64
CA GLU A 320 5.06 -24.36 -9.20
C GLU A 320 3.59 -24.73 -8.93
N PRO A 321 3.30 -25.55 -7.89
CA PRO A 321 1.92 -25.89 -7.56
C PRO A 321 1.13 -24.64 -7.16
N GLU A 322 -0.10 -24.53 -7.68
CA GLU A 322 -1.00 -23.39 -7.48
C GLU A 322 -2.40 -23.83 -7.02
N SER A 323 -2.97 -23.08 -6.08
CA SER A 323 -4.34 -23.28 -5.58
C SER A 323 -5.09 -21.95 -5.49
N VAL A 324 -6.34 -21.89 -5.94
CA VAL A 324 -7.16 -20.66 -5.94
C VAL A 324 -8.28 -20.70 -4.90
N PHE A 325 -8.49 -19.63 -4.15
CA PHE A 325 -9.60 -19.40 -3.23
C PHE A 325 -10.50 -18.30 -3.79
N GLU A 326 -11.81 -18.52 -3.76
CA GLU A 326 -12.80 -17.48 -4.05
C GLU A 326 -13.51 -17.15 -2.73
N LEU A 327 -13.27 -15.94 -2.23
CA LEU A 327 -13.74 -15.50 -0.91
C LEU A 327 -14.88 -14.51 -1.09
N PRO A 328 -16.14 -14.87 -0.80
CA PRO A 328 -17.25 -13.94 -0.90
C PRO A 328 -17.09 -12.78 0.09
N LEU A 329 -17.40 -11.57 -0.37
CA LEU A 329 -17.34 -10.38 0.48
C LEU A 329 -18.53 -10.35 1.44
N ARG A 330 -18.24 -10.09 2.70
CA ARG A 330 -19.21 -9.70 3.73
C ARG A 330 -19.46 -8.20 3.60
N ASN A 331 -20.73 -7.79 3.78
CA ASN A 331 -21.17 -6.39 3.71
C ASN A 331 -20.89 -5.66 2.38
N GLY A 332 -20.64 -6.40 1.31
CA GLY A 332 -20.44 -5.82 -0.01
C GLY A 332 -20.69 -6.83 -1.13
N PRO A 333 -20.89 -6.36 -2.37
CA PRO A 333 -21.08 -7.25 -3.51
C PRO A 333 -19.74 -7.86 -3.97
N GLY A 334 -19.77 -9.09 -4.49
CA GLY A 334 -18.64 -9.71 -5.20
C GLY A 334 -17.81 -10.71 -4.40
N VAL A 335 -16.72 -11.17 -5.01
CA VAL A 335 -15.78 -12.17 -4.48
C VAL A 335 -14.34 -11.71 -4.64
N LEU A 336 -13.50 -11.99 -3.65
CA LEU A 336 -12.07 -11.76 -3.68
C LEU A 336 -11.34 -13.05 -4.06
N VAL A 337 -10.49 -13.00 -5.08
CA VAL A 337 -9.76 -14.18 -5.57
C VAL A 337 -8.35 -14.18 -5.02
N VAL A 338 -8.00 -15.21 -4.25
CA VAL A 338 -6.69 -15.36 -3.60
C VAL A 338 -6.02 -16.64 -4.12
N ARG A 339 -4.73 -16.62 -4.39
CA ARG A 339 -3.95 -17.77 -4.84
C ARG A 339 -2.89 -18.14 -3.82
N LEU A 340 -2.67 -19.44 -3.61
CA LEU A 340 -1.54 -20.01 -2.89
C LEU A 340 -0.59 -20.60 -3.90
N ILE A 341 0.69 -20.24 -3.82
CA ILE A 341 1.75 -20.76 -4.69
C ILE A 341 2.95 -21.24 -3.87
N GLY A 342 3.76 -22.12 -4.46
CA GLY A 342 5.01 -22.62 -3.88
C GLY A 342 4.86 -23.96 -3.17
N VAL A 343 5.96 -24.49 -2.65
CA VAL A 343 6.04 -25.85 -2.10
C VAL A 343 6.02 -25.83 -0.57
N ALA A 344 5.21 -26.71 0.03
CA ALA A 344 5.12 -26.84 1.48
C ALA A 344 6.38 -27.53 2.07
N PRO A 345 6.89 -27.13 3.24
CA PRO A 345 8.05 -27.78 3.86
C PRO A 345 7.76 -29.25 4.23
N ARG A 346 8.68 -30.17 3.88
CA ARG A 346 8.56 -31.63 4.15
C ARG A 346 8.34 -31.97 5.63
N LYS A 347 8.94 -31.21 6.56
CA LYS A 347 8.74 -31.36 8.01
C LYS A 347 7.30 -31.05 8.48
N MET A 348 6.60 -30.10 7.84
CA MET A 348 5.20 -29.82 8.13
C MET A 348 4.29 -30.93 7.62
N ILE A 349 4.57 -31.44 6.42
CA ILE A 349 3.78 -32.47 5.74
C ILE A 349 3.73 -33.76 6.58
N GLY A 350 4.87 -34.21 7.11
CA GLY A 350 4.94 -35.40 7.97
C GLY A 350 4.09 -35.29 9.24
N LYS A 351 4.03 -34.11 9.87
CA LYS A 351 3.23 -33.88 11.09
C LYS A 351 1.74 -33.69 10.83
N LEU A 352 1.36 -33.08 9.71
CA LEU A 352 -0.05 -33.00 9.29
C LEU A 352 -0.58 -34.38 8.87
N ALA A 353 0.23 -35.19 8.19
CA ALA A 353 -0.14 -36.53 7.74
C ALA A 353 -0.23 -37.55 8.90
N ALA A 354 0.70 -37.49 9.87
CA ALA A 354 0.76 -38.41 11.00
C ALA A 354 -0.44 -38.36 11.96
N LYS A 355 -1.28 -37.31 11.91
CA LYS A 355 -2.50 -37.19 12.74
C LYS A 355 -3.77 -37.70 12.05
N ASN A 356 -3.74 -37.97 10.75
CA ASN A 356 -4.90 -38.46 10.00
C ASN A 356 -4.85 -39.97 9.66
N GLY A 357 -3.79 -40.69 10.04
CA GLY A 357 -3.71 -42.14 9.83
C GLY A 357 -2.94 -42.84 10.94
N LYS A 358 -3.56 -43.83 11.58
CA LYS A 358 -2.88 -44.80 12.45
C LYS A 358 -1.87 -45.58 11.62
N GLN A 359 -0.57 -45.45 11.90
CA GLN A 359 0.44 -46.48 11.58
C GLN A 359 1.61 -46.48 12.59
N PRO A 360 2.34 -47.60 12.72
CA PRO A 360 2.92 -48.07 13.98
C PRO A 360 4.30 -47.46 14.30
N GLN A 361 4.59 -47.32 15.60
CA GLN A 361 5.88 -46.83 16.10
C GLN A 361 7.01 -47.84 15.86
N VAL A 362 8.14 -47.37 15.34
CA VAL A 362 9.43 -48.09 15.32
C VAL A 362 10.22 -47.74 16.60
N PRO A 363 10.85 -48.70 17.32
CA PRO A 363 11.63 -48.39 18.52
C PRO A 363 13.02 -47.83 18.17
N GLN A 364 13.47 -46.78 18.87
CA GLN A 364 14.81 -46.22 18.69
C GLN A 364 15.92 -47.03 19.40
N VAL A 365 17.06 -47.19 18.73
CA VAL A 365 18.26 -47.88 19.26
C VAL A 365 18.98 -46.99 20.29
N LYS A 366 19.23 -47.53 21.49
CA LYS A 366 19.89 -46.81 22.60
C LYS A 366 21.32 -46.38 22.23
N ARG A 367 21.71 -45.16 22.65
CA ARG A 367 22.96 -44.46 22.31
C ARG A 367 24.25 -45.30 22.46
N GLY A 368 24.29 -46.26 23.39
CA GLY A 368 25.43 -47.17 23.57
C GLY A 368 25.61 -48.21 22.45
N MET A 369 24.51 -48.72 21.88
CA MET A 369 24.56 -49.65 20.75
C MET A 369 25.03 -48.97 19.46
N ALA A 370 24.73 -47.67 19.28
CA ALA A 370 25.20 -46.91 18.13
C ALA A 370 26.73 -46.78 18.08
N PHE A 371 27.38 -46.64 19.25
CA PHE A 371 28.85 -46.64 19.33
C PHE A 371 29.44 -48.01 18.98
N PHE A 372 28.81 -49.08 19.48
CA PHE A 372 29.22 -50.45 19.22
C PHE A 372 29.21 -50.78 17.71
N TYR A 373 28.13 -50.44 16.99
CA TYR A 373 28.07 -50.67 15.53
C TYR A 373 29.11 -49.85 14.75
N ARG A 374 29.37 -48.59 15.15
CA ARG A 374 30.43 -47.79 14.51
C ARG A 374 31.81 -48.41 14.66
N VAL A 375 32.14 -48.97 15.84
CA VAL A 375 33.43 -49.65 16.07
C VAL A 375 33.52 -50.92 15.23
N SER A 376 32.43 -51.69 15.13
CA SER A 376 32.36 -52.87 14.26
C SER A 376 32.59 -52.53 12.78
N ASP A 377 31.97 -51.47 12.26
CA ASP A 377 32.15 -51.06 10.86
C ASP A 377 33.57 -50.57 10.57
N LEU A 378 34.18 -49.84 11.52
CA LEU A 378 35.58 -49.40 11.38
C LEU A 378 36.54 -50.60 11.31
N LEU A 379 36.32 -51.63 12.13
CA LEU A 379 37.13 -52.85 12.14
C LEU A 379 36.99 -53.68 10.85
N ARG A 380 35.83 -53.66 10.19
CA ARG A 380 35.66 -54.30 8.86
C ARG A 380 36.56 -53.70 7.80
N LEU A 381 36.77 -52.38 7.85
CA LEU A 381 37.57 -51.64 6.88
C LEU A 381 39.09 -51.89 7.05
N VAL A 382 39.54 -52.36 8.20
CA VAL A 382 40.97 -52.65 8.45
C VAL A 382 41.36 -53.97 7.76
N PRO A 383 42.32 -54.00 6.80
CA PRO A 383 42.81 -55.23 6.17
C PRO A 383 43.47 -56.21 7.15
N VAL A 384 43.37 -57.53 6.88
CA VAL A 384 43.89 -58.59 7.78
C VAL A 384 45.40 -58.45 8.04
N PRO A 385 46.26 -58.13 7.06
CA PRO A 385 47.70 -57.98 7.30
C PRO A 385 48.01 -56.83 8.26
N ILE A 386 47.25 -55.73 8.16
CA ILE A 386 47.42 -54.55 9.01
C ILE A 386 46.94 -54.85 10.43
N PHE A 387 45.81 -55.52 10.58
CA PHE A 387 45.31 -55.95 11.89
C PHE A 387 46.27 -56.94 12.57
N ALA A 388 46.80 -57.93 11.83
CA ALA A 388 47.74 -58.90 12.37
C ALA A 388 49.03 -58.24 12.88
N LEU A 389 49.57 -57.25 12.15
CA LEU A 389 50.74 -56.48 12.57
C LEU A 389 50.46 -55.66 13.84
N LEU A 390 49.34 -54.93 13.87
CA LEU A 390 48.92 -54.14 15.04
C LEU A 390 48.68 -55.03 16.26
N TYR A 391 48.03 -56.17 16.05
CA TYR A 391 47.77 -57.14 17.11
C TYR A 391 49.06 -57.75 17.65
N ALA A 392 50.04 -58.07 16.79
CA ALA A 392 51.35 -58.58 17.23
C ALA A 392 52.15 -57.56 18.06
N VAL A 393 52.10 -56.27 17.70
CA VAL A 393 52.72 -55.20 18.49
C VAL A 393 52.02 -55.05 19.85
N LEU A 394 50.68 -55.09 19.83
CA LEU A 394 49.86 -54.97 21.02
C LEU A 394 50.06 -56.16 21.97
N THR A 395 50.12 -57.38 21.45
CA THR A 395 50.35 -58.59 22.26
C THR A 395 51.73 -58.57 22.89
N ASN A 396 52.77 -58.17 22.15
CA ASN A 396 54.12 -58.06 22.72
C ASN A 396 54.18 -57.05 23.89
N HIS A 397 53.54 -55.89 23.72
CA HIS A 397 53.46 -54.88 24.78
C HIS A 397 52.65 -55.39 25.98
N LEU A 398 51.47 -55.99 25.76
CA LEU A 398 50.61 -56.48 26.83
C LEU A 398 51.22 -57.68 27.56
N TRP A 399 51.99 -58.53 26.87
CA TRP A 399 52.68 -59.67 27.49
C TRP A 399 53.82 -59.21 28.40
N GLY A 400 54.55 -58.15 28.02
CA GLY A 400 55.53 -57.49 28.88
C GLY A 400 54.92 -56.91 30.16
N VAL A 401 53.73 -56.30 30.04
CA VAL A 401 52.96 -55.80 31.18
C VAL A 401 52.41 -56.94 32.04
N LEU A 402 51.98 -58.06 31.44
CA LEU A 402 51.43 -59.22 32.15
C LEU A 402 52.46 -59.92 33.06
N ASN A 403 53.74 -59.92 32.66
CA ASN A 403 54.83 -60.54 33.42
C ASN A 403 55.28 -59.72 34.63
N THR A 404 54.81 -58.47 34.77
CA THR A 404 55.16 -57.56 35.88
C THR A 404 53.97 -57.30 36.83
N MET A 405 52.83 -57.95 36.60
CA MET A 405 51.60 -57.77 37.38
C MET A 405 51.39 -58.89 38.40
N GLU A 406 51.30 -58.54 39.68
CA GLU A 406 51.01 -59.46 40.79
C GLU A 406 49.50 -59.64 41.06
N ASP A 407 48.64 -58.73 40.58
CA ASP A 407 47.19 -58.76 40.83
C ASP A 407 46.39 -59.59 39.80
N GLY A 408 45.66 -60.60 40.29
CA GLY A 408 44.92 -61.57 39.47
C GLY A 408 43.82 -60.97 38.57
N LEU A 409 43.05 -60.00 39.06
CA LEU A 409 41.89 -59.48 38.32
C LEU A 409 42.28 -58.65 37.08
N ARG A 410 43.38 -57.89 37.15
CA ARG A 410 43.91 -57.14 36.00
C ARG A 410 44.56 -58.08 34.99
N ARG A 411 45.19 -59.15 35.48
CA ARG A 411 45.80 -60.18 34.65
C ARG A 411 44.74 -60.94 33.82
N GLU A 412 43.63 -61.31 34.44
CA GLU A 412 42.50 -61.94 33.76
C GLU A 412 41.91 -61.03 32.67
N PHE A 413 41.80 -59.73 32.93
CA PHE A 413 41.28 -58.78 31.94
C PHE A 413 42.21 -58.61 30.74
N VAL A 414 43.53 -58.56 30.95
CA VAL A 414 44.50 -58.50 29.86
C VAL A 414 44.49 -59.78 29.04
N VAL A 415 44.39 -60.94 29.67
CA VAL A 415 44.24 -62.24 28.97
C VAL A 415 42.94 -62.28 28.18
N LEU A 416 41.84 -61.79 28.76
CA LEU A 416 40.54 -61.71 28.07
C LEU A 416 40.64 -60.81 26.82
N VAL A 417 41.30 -59.66 26.91
CA VAL A 417 41.50 -58.76 25.76
C VAL A 417 42.36 -59.42 24.68
N LEU A 418 43.44 -60.12 25.05
CA LEU A 418 44.28 -60.86 24.11
C LEU A 418 43.49 -61.98 23.41
N VAL A 419 42.64 -62.73 24.12
CA VAL A 419 41.90 -63.83 23.51
C VAL A 419 40.69 -63.34 22.70
N MET A 420 39.95 -62.35 23.20
CA MET A 420 38.68 -61.93 22.62
C MET A 420 38.84 -60.98 21.44
N LEU A 421 39.91 -60.17 21.40
CA LEU A 421 40.11 -59.20 20.32
C LEU A 421 40.29 -59.83 18.92
N PRO A 422 41.13 -60.88 18.72
CA PRO A 422 41.22 -61.55 17.43
C PRO A 422 39.94 -62.34 17.10
N ALA A 423 39.28 -62.95 18.09
CA ALA A 423 38.01 -63.64 17.88
C ALA A 423 36.90 -62.67 17.44
N PHE A 424 36.84 -61.48 18.03
CA PHE A 424 35.91 -60.42 17.66
C PHE A 424 36.20 -59.85 16.27
N TYR A 425 37.47 -59.64 15.93
CA TYR A 425 37.85 -59.17 14.59
C TYR A 425 37.45 -60.18 13.50
N VAL A 426 37.67 -61.47 13.73
CA VAL A 426 37.24 -62.54 12.81
C VAL A 426 35.72 -62.58 12.70
N ALA A 427 34.98 -62.49 13.81
CA ALA A 427 33.52 -62.49 13.81
C ALA A 427 32.89 -61.29 13.07
N VAL A 428 33.59 -60.15 13.05
CA VAL A 428 33.15 -58.94 12.34
C VAL A 428 33.47 -58.99 10.84
N LYS A 429 34.54 -59.70 10.45
CA LYS A 429 35.11 -59.69 9.10
C LYS A 429 34.76 -60.89 8.22
N VAL A 430 34.53 -62.06 8.83
CA VAL A 430 34.06 -63.26 8.12
C VAL A 430 32.52 -63.21 8.13
N ASP A 431 31.89 -63.56 7.01
CA ASP A 431 30.44 -63.73 6.92
C ASP A 431 30.00 -64.96 7.73
N HIS A 432 30.01 -64.83 9.05
CA HIS A 432 29.58 -65.82 10.02
C HIS A 432 28.07 -65.63 10.29
N PRO A 433 27.31 -66.67 10.68
CA PRO A 433 25.90 -66.54 11.05
C PRO A 433 25.60 -65.55 12.19
N PHE A 434 26.63 -65.09 12.91
CA PHE A 434 26.51 -64.06 13.96
C PHE A 434 26.83 -62.65 13.46
N SER A 435 27.29 -62.47 12.22
CA SER A 435 27.65 -61.16 11.66
C SER A 435 26.46 -60.18 11.64
N ALA A 436 25.23 -60.70 11.60
CA ALA A 436 23.99 -59.94 11.72
C ALA A 436 23.78 -59.30 13.11
N LEU A 437 24.33 -59.86 14.19
CA LEU A 437 24.28 -59.26 15.54
C LEU A 437 25.12 -57.98 15.63
N PHE A 438 26.12 -57.85 14.75
CA PHE A 438 27.06 -56.73 14.68
C PHE A 438 26.73 -55.77 13.53
N GLN A 439 25.53 -55.86 12.97
CA GLN A 439 24.99 -54.91 12.00
C GLN A 439 23.72 -54.27 12.60
N PRO A 440 23.49 -52.96 12.41
CA PRO A 440 22.22 -52.38 12.78
C PRO A 440 21.09 -52.99 11.94
N PRO A 441 19.88 -53.21 12.50
CA PRO A 441 18.75 -53.77 11.76
C PRO A 441 18.41 -52.90 10.55
N VAL A 442 18.37 -53.51 9.36
CA VAL A 442 18.10 -52.83 8.10
C VAL A 442 16.61 -52.53 7.98
N PHE A 443 16.23 -51.25 8.08
CA PHE A 443 14.91 -50.77 7.71
C PHE A 443 14.98 -50.16 6.29
N GLN A 444 14.03 -50.53 5.43
CA GLN A 444 13.93 -50.06 4.05
C GLN A 444 13.74 -48.53 3.98
N PRO A 445 14.22 -47.88 2.91
CA PRO A 445 14.86 -46.59 3.00
C PRO A 445 13.84 -45.46 3.18
N GLU A 446 13.85 -44.90 4.38
CA GLU A 446 13.48 -43.51 4.61
C GLU A 446 14.61 -42.64 4.02
N VAL A 447 14.24 -41.61 3.26
CA VAL A 447 15.19 -40.67 2.67
C VAL A 447 16.04 -40.05 3.78
N ASP A 448 17.34 -40.25 3.65
CA ASP A 448 18.45 -39.82 4.48
C ASP A 448 18.24 -38.48 5.20
N ASP A 449 18.12 -38.54 6.54
CA ASP A 449 17.98 -37.39 7.45
C ASP A 449 19.35 -37.03 8.09
N THR A 450 20.48 -37.39 7.44
CA THR A 450 21.84 -37.12 7.92
C THR A 450 22.66 -36.15 7.09
N ASP A 451 22.02 -35.12 6.52
CA ASP A 451 22.72 -33.96 5.97
C ASP A 451 22.28 -32.65 6.67
N TYR A 452 22.62 -32.51 7.95
CA TYR A 452 22.43 -31.29 8.75
C TYR A 452 23.68 -30.40 8.76
N SER A 453 24.29 -30.21 7.59
CA SER A 453 25.33 -29.20 7.40
C SER A 453 25.25 -28.43 6.08
N SER A 454 24.15 -28.53 5.33
CA SER A 454 23.94 -27.70 4.13
C SER A 454 22.61 -26.94 4.19
N ILE A 455 22.75 -25.60 4.15
CA ILE A 455 21.77 -24.54 3.84
C ILE A 455 20.28 -24.91 3.96
N SER A 456 19.65 -24.34 4.99
CA SER A 456 18.20 -24.19 5.20
C SER A 456 17.36 -24.16 3.90
N ALA A 457 16.77 -25.30 3.51
CA ALA A 457 15.74 -25.35 2.46
C ALA A 457 14.41 -24.81 3.05
N SER A 458 14.32 -23.48 3.10
CA SER A 458 13.15 -22.71 3.52
C SER A 458 12.01 -22.93 2.54
N GLY A 459 10.91 -23.56 2.96
CA GLY A 459 9.71 -23.64 2.13
C GLY A 459 9.12 -22.26 1.88
N THR A 460 8.69 -22.00 0.64
CA THR A 460 8.37 -20.66 0.12
C THR A 460 6.88 -20.46 -0.18
N LEU A 461 5.98 -21.02 0.65
CA LEU A 461 4.54 -20.83 0.43
C LEU A 461 4.16 -19.35 0.50
N LYS A 462 3.48 -18.86 -0.54
CA LYS A 462 3.06 -17.47 -0.68
C LYS A 462 1.58 -17.36 -1.04
N LEU A 463 0.88 -16.41 -0.42
CA LEU A 463 -0.46 -16.00 -0.81
C LEU A 463 -0.41 -14.78 -1.72
N ILE A 464 -1.31 -14.72 -2.69
CA ILE A 464 -1.44 -13.62 -3.65
C ILE A 464 -2.92 -13.34 -3.85
N VAL A 465 -3.41 -12.19 -3.42
CA VAL A 465 -4.73 -11.73 -3.88
C VAL A 465 -4.59 -11.22 -5.31
N THR A 466 -5.25 -11.88 -6.26
CA THR A 466 -5.06 -11.62 -7.70
C THR A 466 -6.05 -10.62 -8.26
N GLU A 467 -7.32 -10.74 -7.88
CA GLU A 467 -8.38 -9.91 -8.45
C GLU A 467 -9.62 -9.86 -7.54
N TYR A 468 -10.45 -8.85 -7.77
CA TYR A 468 -11.83 -8.77 -7.30
C TYR A 468 -12.76 -9.03 -8.48
N ARG A 469 -13.73 -9.93 -8.31
CA ARG A 469 -14.73 -10.26 -9.31
C ARG A 469 -16.14 -9.94 -8.82
N PHE A 470 -16.96 -9.43 -9.74
CA PHE A 470 -18.37 -9.19 -9.50
C PHE A 470 -19.18 -9.80 -10.65
N ASP A 471 -19.77 -10.96 -10.41
CA ASP A 471 -20.55 -11.68 -11.42
C ASP A 471 -21.99 -11.17 -11.46
N THR A 472 -22.38 -10.69 -12.64
CA THR A 472 -23.76 -10.24 -12.91
C THR A 472 -24.72 -11.41 -13.15
N SER A 473 -24.20 -12.62 -13.37
CA SER A 473 -24.96 -13.83 -13.75
C SER A 473 -25.50 -14.65 -12.57
N ALA A 474 -25.04 -14.42 -11.34
CA ALA A 474 -25.48 -15.18 -10.16
C ALA A 474 -26.87 -14.80 -9.62
N GLN A 475 -27.55 -13.83 -10.24
CA GLN A 475 -28.86 -13.33 -9.79
C GLN A 475 -30.05 -14.24 -10.17
N GLY A 476 -29.78 -15.45 -10.68
CA GLY A 476 -30.78 -16.38 -11.20
C GLY A 476 -30.79 -17.79 -10.59
N SER A 477 -30.27 -18.02 -9.38
CA SER A 477 -30.63 -19.22 -8.59
C SER A 477 -30.10 -19.15 -7.15
N SER A 478 -30.98 -18.97 -6.17
CA SER A 478 -30.70 -19.42 -4.81
C SER A 478 -31.97 -19.93 -4.16
N ASN A 479 -32.05 -21.25 -4.07
CA ASN A 479 -32.88 -21.95 -3.10
C ASN A 479 -31.95 -22.85 -2.28
N ALA A 480 -32.27 -22.94 -0.99
CA ALA A 480 -31.79 -23.88 0.03
C ALA A 480 -30.57 -23.47 0.90
N ASN A 481 -30.94 -22.86 2.04
CA ASN A 481 -30.66 -23.25 3.42
C ASN A 481 -29.25 -23.15 4.04
N GLY A 482 -29.21 -22.45 5.18
CA GLY A 482 -28.16 -22.58 6.20
C GLY A 482 -28.20 -21.49 7.27
N SER A 483 -29.29 -21.39 8.04
CA SER A 483 -29.47 -20.47 9.17
C SER A 483 -28.54 -20.79 10.36
N VAL A 484 -27.86 -19.78 10.94
CA VAL A 484 -27.60 -19.72 12.41
C VAL A 484 -27.51 -18.25 12.88
N SER A 485 -28.56 -17.86 13.61
CA SER A 485 -28.70 -17.05 14.83
C SER A 485 -27.64 -16.00 15.25
N ARG A 486 -28.15 -14.79 15.48
CA ARG A 486 -27.56 -13.59 16.11
C ARG A 486 -27.85 -13.58 17.62
N PRO A 487 -26.91 -13.16 18.50
CA PRO A 487 -27.26 -12.68 19.85
C PRO A 487 -27.39 -11.15 19.85
N GLY A 488 -28.42 -10.64 20.52
CA GLY A 488 -28.76 -9.22 20.64
C GLY A 488 -27.94 -8.45 21.70
N PRO A 489 -28.16 -7.12 21.81
CA PRO A 489 -27.28 -6.18 22.49
C PRO A 489 -27.62 -6.03 23.98
N ALA A 490 -26.60 -5.91 24.83
CA ALA A 490 -26.76 -5.51 26.23
C ALA A 490 -26.64 -3.99 26.37
N GLN A 491 -27.67 -3.40 26.98
CA GLN A 491 -27.77 -2.00 27.41
C GLN A 491 -26.70 -1.62 28.44
N ALA A 492 -26.13 -0.43 28.30
CA ALA A 492 -25.40 0.25 29.36
C ALA A 492 -26.23 1.41 29.93
N THR A 493 -26.39 1.42 31.25
CA THR A 493 -27.15 2.37 32.06
C THR A 493 -26.35 3.64 32.37
N LYS A 494 -27.07 4.78 32.44
CA LYS A 494 -26.60 6.09 32.90
C LYS A 494 -26.39 6.13 34.42
N SER A 495 -25.37 6.84 34.88
CA SER A 495 -25.38 7.58 36.16
C SER A 495 -24.40 8.75 36.11
N ALA A 496 -24.83 9.90 36.63
CA ALA A 496 -24.13 11.18 36.63
C ALA A 496 -23.93 11.72 38.07
N SER A 497 -23.02 12.70 38.18
CA SER A 497 -22.70 13.62 39.31
C SER A 497 -21.91 13.02 40.48
N GLY A 498 -20.88 13.66 41.08
CA GLY A 498 -20.21 14.95 40.86
C GLY A 498 -19.59 15.44 42.19
N SER A 499 -18.36 15.99 42.20
CA SER A 499 -17.94 17.16 43.04
C SER A 499 -16.43 17.45 42.96
N THR A 500 -16.16 18.76 42.91
CA THR A 500 -14.95 19.59 42.77
C THR A 500 -13.86 19.56 43.86
N SER A 501 -12.59 19.70 43.43
CA SER A 501 -11.54 20.62 43.94
C SER A 501 -10.31 20.44 43.02
N GLY A 502 -9.78 21.38 42.25
CA GLY A 502 -9.36 22.73 42.59
C GLY A 502 -7.83 22.82 42.57
N HIS A 503 -7.19 22.67 41.39
CA HIS A 503 -5.81 23.08 41.07
C HIS A 503 -5.76 23.42 39.56
N SER A 504 -5.01 24.47 39.22
CA SER A 504 -4.91 25.08 37.88
C SER A 504 -4.39 24.09 36.83
N VAL A 505 -5.15 23.85 35.74
CA VAL A 505 -4.81 22.88 34.69
C VAL A 505 -4.57 23.59 33.35
N THR A 506 -3.42 23.29 32.75
CA THR A 506 -2.91 23.76 31.45
C THR A 506 -3.49 22.96 30.28
N ALA A 507 -3.74 23.63 29.16
CA ALA A 507 -4.41 23.11 27.96
C ALA A 507 -3.53 22.21 27.04
N LEU A 508 -2.73 21.30 27.61
CA LEU A 508 -2.11 20.18 26.86
C LEU A 508 -2.52 18.78 27.38
N GLU A 509 -3.43 18.71 28.34
CA GLU A 509 -4.11 17.46 28.74
C GLU A 509 -5.45 17.24 28.01
N ALA A 510 -5.71 17.96 26.91
CA ALA A 510 -7.02 17.93 26.25
C ALA A 510 -7.27 16.65 25.43
N THR A 511 -6.26 15.84 25.14
CA THR A 511 -6.43 14.47 24.65
C THR A 511 -5.24 13.64 25.12
N GLY A 512 -5.39 12.70 26.05
CA GLY A 512 -4.34 11.72 26.36
C GLY A 512 -4.08 10.74 25.21
N SER A 513 -3.91 11.24 23.98
CA SER A 513 -3.82 10.47 22.74
C SER A 513 -2.58 10.88 21.94
N VAL A 514 -1.92 9.88 21.38
CA VAL A 514 -0.74 10.01 20.53
C VAL A 514 -1.02 10.89 19.30
N PRO A 515 -0.14 11.83 18.91
CA PRO A 515 -0.37 12.62 17.70
C PRO A 515 -0.46 11.75 16.44
N MET A 516 -1.38 12.10 15.53
CA MET A 516 -1.68 11.31 14.32
C MET A 516 -0.44 11.01 13.46
N ARG A 517 0.54 11.93 13.40
CA ARG A 517 1.79 11.70 12.66
C ARG A 517 2.61 10.51 13.19
N PHE A 518 2.59 10.27 14.50
CA PHE A 518 3.23 9.09 15.10
C PHE A 518 2.43 7.82 14.84
N ILE A 519 1.09 7.90 14.91
CA ILE A 519 0.20 6.78 14.56
C ILE A 519 0.43 6.36 13.11
N LEU A 520 0.48 7.31 12.18
CA LEU A 520 0.74 7.06 10.76
C LEU A 520 2.14 6.48 10.53
N ALA A 521 3.16 6.96 11.25
CA ALA A 521 4.52 6.44 11.13
C ALA A 521 4.66 4.99 11.59
N GLU A 522 3.92 4.63 12.63
CA GLU A 522 3.80 3.25 13.12
C GLU A 522 2.65 2.48 12.43
N LYS A 523 2.15 2.99 11.30
CA LYS A 523 1.19 2.31 10.40
C LYS A 523 -0.14 1.95 11.09
N GLY A 524 -0.58 2.78 12.02
CA GLY A 524 -1.80 2.59 12.82
C GLY A 524 -1.61 1.82 14.12
N ASP A 525 -0.38 1.39 14.44
CA ASP A 525 -0.04 0.71 15.70
C ASP A 525 0.06 1.74 16.84
N GLU A 526 -1.06 1.97 17.55
CA GLU A 526 -1.16 3.00 18.59
C GLU A 526 -0.19 2.79 19.76
N ASP A 527 0.09 1.54 20.15
CA ASP A 527 1.00 1.22 21.26
C ASP A 527 2.44 1.60 20.93
N LYS A 528 2.91 1.27 19.71
CA LYS A 528 4.25 1.70 19.25
C LYS A 528 4.32 3.19 18.98
N ALA A 529 3.23 3.77 18.49
CA ALA A 529 3.15 5.21 18.27
C ALA A 529 3.29 5.95 19.60
N LEU A 530 2.68 5.43 20.68
CA LEU A 530 2.83 5.95 22.04
C LEU A 530 4.27 5.79 22.55
N GLU A 531 4.86 4.61 22.39
CA GLU A 531 6.27 4.36 22.76
C GLU A 531 7.21 5.38 22.09
N ARG A 532 7.11 5.51 20.77
CA ARG A 532 7.93 6.44 19.99
C ARG A 532 7.66 7.91 20.31
N TYR A 533 6.41 8.26 20.62
CA TYR A 533 6.05 9.61 21.04
C TYR A 533 6.65 9.93 22.43
N ASN A 534 6.62 8.98 23.36
CA ASN A 534 7.26 9.12 24.67
C ASN A 534 8.78 9.27 24.54
N GLU A 535 9.42 8.42 23.73
CA GLU A 535 10.86 8.55 23.43
C GLU A 535 11.22 9.92 22.83
N THR A 536 10.34 10.44 21.97
CA THR A 536 10.56 11.77 21.36
C THR A 536 10.39 12.89 22.38
N THR A 537 9.39 12.79 23.26
CA THR A 537 9.14 13.79 24.31
C THR A 537 10.28 13.82 25.33
N GLU A 538 10.79 12.64 25.71
CA GLU A 538 11.98 12.53 26.56
C GLU A 538 13.23 13.12 25.89
N TRP A 539 13.48 12.77 24.63
CA TRP A 539 14.59 13.33 23.85
C TRP A 539 14.50 14.87 23.74
N ARG A 540 13.30 15.43 23.49
CA ARG A 540 13.10 16.88 23.45
C ARG A 540 13.49 17.55 24.77
N ARG A 541 13.14 16.94 25.90
CA ARG A 541 13.49 17.41 27.25
C ARG A 541 14.99 17.32 27.51
N GLU A 542 15.65 16.26 27.06
CA GLU A 542 17.09 16.03 27.27
C GLU A 542 17.95 16.98 26.44
N GLU A 543 17.62 17.15 25.16
CA GLU A 543 18.35 18.02 24.24
C GLU A 543 17.88 19.50 24.27
N GLY A 544 16.87 19.82 25.08
CA GLY A 544 16.37 21.19 25.23
C GLY A 544 15.71 21.76 23.96
N VAL A 545 15.13 20.91 23.12
CA VAL A 545 14.65 21.24 21.77
C VAL A 545 13.63 22.40 21.77
N ASP A 546 12.76 22.46 22.77
CA ASP A 546 11.71 23.46 22.87
C ASP A 546 12.23 24.90 23.05
N ARG A 547 13.49 25.05 23.47
CA ARG A 547 14.13 26.36 23.70
C ARG A 547 15.03 26.81 22.56
N LEU A 548 15.19 26.02 21.50
CA LEU A 548 16.12 26.31 20.41
C LEU A 548 15.85 27.63 19.68
N LEU A 549 14.61 28.12 19.68
CA LEU A 549 14.23 29.41 19.08
C LEU A 549 14.34 30.59 20.06
N GLU A 550 14.60 30.32 21.34
CA GLU A 550 14.76 31.30 22.41
C GLU A 550 16.23 31.49 22.81
N GLU A 551 17.08 30.51 22.50
CA GLU A 551 18.50 30.49 22.86
C GLU A 551 19.39 31.06 21.73
N PRO A 552 20.46 31.83 22.05
CA PRO A 552 21.37 32.38 21.05
C PRO A 552 22.00 31.31 20.15
N SER A 553 21.99 31.59 18.84
CA SER A 553 22.67 30.82 17.80
C SER A 553 23.76 31.68 17.14
N PRO A 554 24.90 31.92 17.82
CA PRO A 554 25.93 32.86 17.35
C PRO A 554 26.60 32.42 16.04
N HIS A 555 26.51 31.13 15.71
CA HIS A 555 27.08 30.55 14.50
C HIS A 555 26.16 30.65 13.28
N PHE A 556 24.94 31.16 13.42
CA PHE A 556 23.95 31.19 12.34
C PHE A 556 24.47 31.89 11.08
N LYS A 557 24.94 33.15 11.18
CA LYS A 557 25.40 33.94 10.01
C LYS A 557 26.54 33.24 9.26
N ILE A 558 27.56 32.77 9.98
CA ILE A 558 28.71 32.07 9.36
C ILE A 558 28.30 30.74 8.72
N ILE A 559 27.36 30.01 9.32
CA ILE A 559 26.82 28.78 8.73
C ILE A 559 26.06 29.11 7.43
N LYS A 560 25.21 30.14 7.42
CA LYS A 560 24.44 30.53 6.21
C LYS A 560 25.35 31.00 5.07
N GLU A 561 26.45 31.69 5.37
CA GLU A 561 27.45 32.12 4.40
C GLU A 561 28.23 30.97 3.77
N ASN A 562 28.50 29.91 4.53
CA ASN A 562 29.37 28.80 4.12
C ASN A 562 28.62 27.50 3.79
N TYR A 563 27.33 27.42 4.09
CA TYR A 563 26.48 26.28 3.78
C TYR A 563 25.13 26.79 3.24
N PRO A 564 24.98 26.94 1.92
CA PRO A 564 23.77 27.52 1.36
C PRO A 564 22.56 26.60 1.55
N HIS A 565 21.63 27.05 2.38
CA HIS A 565 20.31 26.45 2.59
C HIS A 565 19.31 27.53 2.96
N TYR A 566 18.03 27.40 2.59
CA TYR A 566 17.02 28.44 2.83
C TYR A 566 15.59 27.90 2.63
N TYR A 567 14.62 28.52 3.31
CA TYR A 567 13.20 28.32 3.02
C TYR A 567 12.77 29.25 1.88
N HIS A 568 11.94 28.75 0.97
CA HIS A 568 11.49 29.56 -0.16
C HIS A 568 10.08 29.22 -0.60
N LYS A 569 9.13 30.02 -0.11
CA LYS A 569 7.72 29.96 -0.51
C LYS A 569 7.14 28.54 -0.35
N ARG A 570 6.13 28.20 -1.15
CA ARG A 570 5.31 27.00 -0.95
C ARG A 570 5.07 26.20 -2.23
N GLY A 571 4.86 24.90 -2.05
CA GLY A 571 4.37 23.95 -3.05
C GLY A 571 2.90 24.16 -3.41
N LYS A 572 2.43 23.42 -4.42
CA LYS A 572 1.07 23.55 -4.96
C LYS A 572 -0.02 23.16 -3.97
N ASN A 573 0.27 22.32 -2.98
CA ASN A 573 -0.67 22.01 -1.90
C ASN A 573 -0.38 22.80 -0.62
N GLY A 574 0.44 23.87 -0.73
CA GLY A 574 0.84 24.75 0.37
C GLY A 574 1.96 24.22 1.25
N GLU A 575 2.67 23.17 0.84
CA GLU A 575 3.82 22.63 1.57
C GLU A 575 4.94 23.68 1.63
N PRO A 576 5.58 23.94 2.78
CA PRO A 576 6.80 24.75 2.80
C PRO A 576 7.91 24.08 1.99
N VAL A 577 8.66 24.87 1.22
CA VAL A 577 9.76 24.36 0.40
C VAL A 577 11.10 24.78 1.01
N TYR A 578 11.97 23.81 1.24
CA TYR A 578 13.33 23.98 1.73
C TYR A 578 14.33 23.64 0.64
N TYR A 579 15.30 24.52 0.41
CA TYR A 579 16.40 24.33 -0.54
C TYR A 579 17.70 24.18 0.22
N GLU A 580 18.54 23.23 -0.20
CA GLU A 580 19.84 22.97 0.40
C GLU A 580 20.86 22.60 -0.67
N LYS A 581 22.06 23.16 -0.60
CA LYS A 581 23.13 22.98 -1.59
C LYS A 581 24.37 22.34 -0.95
N PRO A 582 24.32 21.05 -0.57
CA PRO A 582 25.44 20.36 0.06
C PRO A 582 26.73 20.41 -0.75
N GLY A 583 26.67 20.42 -2.09
CA GLY A 583 27.87 20.54 -2.93
C GLY A 583 28.57 21.90 -2.91
N LYS A 584 27.98 22.90 -2.24
CA LYS A 584 28.55 24.24 -2.09
C LYS A 584 29.01 24.53 -0.65
N ILE A 585 29.02 23.51 0.22
CA ILE A 585 29.49 23.68 1.59
C ILE A 585 30.99 23.98 1.63
N ASN A 586 31.39 24.97 2.42
CA ASN A 586 32.78 25.30 2.69
C ASN A 586 33.19 24.78 4.08
N LEU A 587 33.36 23.45 4.19
CA LEU A 587 33.77 22.79 5.43
C LEU A 587 35.08 23.35 6.01
N LYS A 588 35.99 23.81 5.15
CA LYS A 588 37.26 24.39 5.60
C LYS A 588 37.05 25.72 6.31
N ALA A 589 36.19 26.60 5.79
CA ALA A 589 35.87 27.86 6.44
C ALA A 589 35.14 27.64 7.78
N LEU A 590 34.17 26.72 7.81
CA LEU A 590 33.46 26.35 9.03
C LEU A 590 34.44 25.85 10.12
N LYS A 591 35.34 24.92 9.76
CA LYS A 591 36.38 24.42 10.69
C LYS A 591 37.35 25.52 11.14
N ASN A 592 37.79 26.37 10.22
CA ASN A 592 38.69 27.48 10.56
C ASN A 592 38.06 28.49 11.52
N ALA A 593 36.74 28.61 11.50
CA ALA A 593 35.98 29.42 12.44
C ALA A 593 35.64 28.68 13.74
N GLY A 594 36.16 27.46 13.93
CA GLY A 594 36.00 26.67 15.15
C GLY A 594 34.70 25.87 15.22
N LEU A 595 33.89 25.83 14.15
CA LEU A 595 32.64 25.09 14.16
C LEU A 595 32.87 23.60 14.03
N THR A 596 32.12 22.87 14.83
CA THR A 596 32.08 21.42 14.90
C THR A 596 30.88 20.87 14.14
N LEU A 597 30.83 19.54 14.01
CA LEU A 597 29.67 18.85 13.48
C LEU A 597 28.42 19.05 14.35
N ASP A 598 28.60 19.19 15.66
CA ASP A 598 27.50 19.37 16.60
C ASP A 598 26.88 20.77 16.48
N ASP A 599 27.68 21.80 16.14
CA ASP A 599 27.17 23.14 15.80
C ASP A 599 26.27 23.12 14.55
N LEU A 600 26.66 22.32 13.54
CA LEU A 600 25.83 22.12 12.35
C LEU A 600 24.53 21.37 12.68
N MET A 601 24.59 20.38 13.58
CA MET A 601 23.40 19.67 14.04
C MET A 601 22.47 20.54 14.87
N HIS A 602 23.01 21.42 15.72
CA HIS A 602 22.24 22.42 16.45
C HIS A 602 21.52 23.37 15.49
N ASN A 603 22.23 23.91 14.47
CA ASN A 603 21.62 24.72 13.44
C ASN A 603 20.51 23.96 12.68
N TYR A 604 20.74 22.69 12.33
CA TYR A 604 19.74 21.83 11.69
C TYR A 604 18.46 21.68 12.53
N LEU A 605 18.59 21.45 13.83
CA LEU A 605 17.45 21.35 14.74
C LEU A 605 16.73 22.70 14.87
N MET A 606 17.47 23.79 15.03
CA MET A 606 16.92 25.15 15.13
C MET A 606 16.08 25.50 13.89
N ILE A 607 16.59 25.30 12.67
CA ILE A 607 15.80 25.58 11.46
C ILE A 607 14.61 24.63 11.31
N THR A 608 14.73 23.38 11.77
CA THR A 608 13.63 22.40 11.77
C THR A 608 12.51 22.83 12.72
N GLU A 609 12.86 23.30 13.91
CA GLU A 609 11.87 23.84 14.87
C GLU A 609 11.27 25.15 14.36
N PHE A 610 12.05 26.02 13.72
CA PHE A 610 11.52 27.22 13.07
C PHE A 610 10.47 26.87 12.00
N LEU A 611 10.72 25.85 11.19
CA LEU A 611 9.74 25.34 10.23
C LEU A 611 8.44 24.93 10.90
N TRP A 612 8.47 24.10 11.94
CA TRP A 612 7.27 23.49 12.52
C TRP A 612 6.57 24.32 13.59
N GLN A 613 7.26 25.30 14.19
CA GLN A 613 6.66 26.21 15.17
C GLN A 613 6.23 27.55 14.55
N VAL A 614 6.89 27.99 13.46
CA VAL A 614 6.67 29.33 12.87
C VAL A 614 6.08 29.26 11.47
N ILE A 615 6.73 28.54 10.54
CA ILE A 615 6.30 28.52 9.13
C ILE A 615 5.04 27.66 8.93
N GLU A 616 4.99 26.48 9.55
CA GLU A 616 3.94 25.49 9.38
C GLU A 616 3.55 24.87 10.72
N GLN A 617 2.55 25.47 11.35
CA GLN A 617 2.06 25.14 12.68
C GLN A 617 1.06 23.97 12.71
N ASP A 618 0.57 23.50 11.56
CA ASP A 618 -0.30 22.33 11.51
C ASP A 618 0.54 21.05 11.53
N ASP A 619 0.28 20.22 12.54
CA ASP A 619 1.05 19.02 12.85
C ASP A 619 0.93 17.92 11.78
N ASN A 620 -0.11 17.97 10.95
CA ASN A 620 -0.36 16.99 9.89
C ASN A 620 0.19 17.43 8.52
N ARG A 621 0.81 18.61 8.45
CA ARG A 621 1.37 19.15 7.21
C ARG A 621 2.79 18.62 6.97
N LYS A 622 3.16 18.62 5.70
CA LYS A 622 4.38 18.04 5.17
C LYS A 622 5.18 19.07 4.39
N GLY A 623 6.51 18.96 4.39
CA GLY A 623 7.43 19.82 3.66
C GLY A 623 8.00 19.18 2.39
N ILE A 624 8.46 20.02 1.47
CA ILE A 624 9.22 19.61 0.27
C ILE A 624 10.68 20.03 0.48
N SER A 625 11.61 19.08 0.28
CA SER A 625 13.05 19.37 0.30
C SER A 625 13.63 19.28 -1.11
N VAL A 626 14.44 20.27 -1.49
CA VAL A 626 15.16 20.30 -2.77
C VAL A 626 16.66 20.33 -2.47
N LEU A 627 17.32 19.20 -2.70
CA LEU A 627 18.73 18.94 -2.47
C LEU A 627 19.50 19.11 -3.79
N ASP A 628 20.22 20.21 -3.93
CA ASP A 628 21.10 20.45 -5.06
C ASP A 628 22.50 19.89 -4.79
N VAL A 629 22.80 18.77 -5.43
CA VAL A 629 24.08 18.07 -5.23
C VAL A 629 25.14 18.50 -6.24
N ASP A 630 24.93 19.59 -6.99
CA ASP A 630 25.96 20.14 -7.86
C ASP A 630 27.20 20.56 -7.04
N GLY A 631 28.35 20.03 -7.43
CA GLY A 631 29.62 20.27 -6.74
C GLY A 631 30.01 19.21 -5.73
N ILE A 632 29.15 18.23 -5.41
CA ILE A 632 29.57 17.09 -4.59
C ILE A 632 30.51 16.19 -5.41
N GLY A 633 31.68 15.87 -4.87
CA GLY A 633 32.62 14.86 -5.37
C GLY A 633 32.44 13.49 -4.71
N ILE A 634 33.01 12.45 -5.31
CA ILE A 634 32.95 11.08 -4.77
C ILE A 634 33.65 11.00 -3.40
N SER A 635 34.72 11.76 -3.19
CA SER A 635 35.46 11.83 -1.92
C SER A 635 34.66 12.44 -0.78
N ASP A 636 33.69 13.31 -1.07
CA ASP A 636 32.83 13.94 -0.07
C ASP A 636 31.78 12.95 0.48
N PHE A 637 31.60 11.81 -0.19
CA PHE A 637 30.80 10.68 0.27
C PHE A 637 31.60 9.69 1.15
N ALA A 638 32.70 10.16 1.73
CA ALA A 638 33.41 9.50 2.82
C ALA A 638 33.73 10.52 3.92
N GLY A 639 33.53 10.15 5.19
CA GLY A 639 33.87 11.01 6.35
C GLY A 639 32.72 11.86 6.90
N GLU A 640 33.05 13.05 7.40
CA GLU A 640 32.18 13.87 8.27
C GLU A 640 30.87 14.32 7.60
N ALA A 641 30.86 14.58 6.29
CA ALA A 641 29.63 14.97 5.59
C ALA A 641 28.59 13.83 5.56
N VAL A 642 29.03 12.59 5.38
CA VAL A 642 28.16 11.41 5.47
C VAL A 642 27.70 11.18 6.91
N GLU A 643 28.57 11.45 7.88
CA GLU A 643 28.21 11.39 9.30
C GLU A 643 27.11 12.40 9.66
N TYR A 644 27.26 13.66 9.20
CA TYR A 644 26.24 14.70 9.35
C TYR A 644 24.89 14.25 8.78
N VAL A 645 24.86 13.83 7.51
CA VAL A 645 23.65 13.39 6.83
C VAL A 645 23.01 12.20 7.56
N ARG A 646 23.83 11.26 8.06
CA ARG A 646 23.34 10.11 8.84
C ARG A 646 22.71 10.56 10.16
N LYS A 647 23.36 11.46 10.90
CA LYS A 647 22.83 12.01 12.16
C LYS A 647 21.50 12.74 11.90
N ALA A 648 21.46 13.65 10.93
CA ALA A 648 20.26 14.39 10.55
C ALA A 648 19.11 13.47 10.11
N ALA A 649 19.39 12.48 9.25
CA ALA A 649 18.40 11.50 8.82
C ALA A 649 17.89 10.63 9.99
N SER A 650 18.76 10.24 10.93
CA SER A 650 18.37 9.49 12.13
C SER A 650 17.44 10.31 13.03
N VAL A 651 17.79 11.57 13.30
CA VAL A 651 16.98 12.47 14.12
C VAL A 651 15.63 12.75 13.47
N SER A 652 15.64 13.13 12.18
CA SER A 652 14.43 13.37 11.39
C SER A 652 13.53 12.13 11.35
N GLY A 653 14.13 10.99 11.02
CA GLY A 653 13.43 9.71 10.88
C GLY A 653 12.92 9.14 12.18
N LYS A 654 13.49 9.51 13.35
CA LYS A 654 13.02 9.08 14.68
C LYS A 654 12.02 10.05 15.28
N HIS A 655 12.33 11.35 15.30
CA HIS A 655 11.63 12.37 16.09
C HIS A 655 10.68 13.27 15.29
N TYR A 656 10.79 13.29 13.96
CA TYR A 656 9.92 14.08 13.08
C TYR A 656 9.17 13.20 12.05
N PRO A 657 8.46 12.14 12.50
CA PRO A 657 7.73 11.25 11.61
C PRO A 657 6.72 11.97 10.73
N GLU A 658 6.49 11.44 9.54
CA GLU A 658 5.44 11.88 8.60
C GLU A 658 5.47 13.35 8.20
N ARG A 659 6.59 14.06 8.41
CA ARG A 659 6.78 15.46 8.02
C ARG A 659 7.28 15.69 6.59
N CYS A 660 7.65 14.62 5.87
CA CYS A 660 8.19 14.70 4.51
C CYS A 660 7.12 14.39 3.44
N ALA A 661 6.93 15.31 2.48
CA ALA A 661 6.12 15.10 1.28
C ALA A 661 6.96 14.55 0.12
N TYR A 662 8.02 15.26 -0.26
CA TYR A 662 8.91 14.92 -1.38
C TYR A 662 10.33 15.39 -1.11
N ILE A 663 11.31 14.61 -1.57
CA ILE A 663 12.73 15.00 -1.57
C ILE A 663 13.24 14.98 -3.02
N PHE A 664 13.48 16.14 -3.59
CA PHE A 664 14.08 16.26 -4.93
C PHE A 664 15.60 16.30 -4.79
N VAL A 665 16.30 15.31 -5.34
CA VAL A 665 17.76 15.34 -5.46
C VAL A 665 18.10 15.71 -6.89
N ILE A 666 18.62 16.92 -7.09
CA ILE A 666 18.79 17.55 -8.41
C ILE A 666 20.25 17.80 -8.73
N ASN A 667 20.54 18.02 -10.01
CA ASN A 667 21.92 18.13 -10.53
C ASN A 667 22.80 16.92 -10.22
N VAL A 668 22.21 15.72 -10.13
CA VAL A 668 22.98 14.53 -9.77
C VAL A 668 24.06 14.19 -10.81
N PRO A 669 25.30 13.89 -10.36
CA PRO A 669 26.35 13.40 -11.24
C PRO A 669 26.05 11.97 -11.73
N SER A 670 26.69 11.54 -12.82
CA SER A 670 26.45 10.20 -13.41
C SER A 670 26.71 9.05 -12.47
N TRP A 671 27.62 9.22 -11.49
CA TRP A 671 27.97 8.22 -10.49
C TRP A 671 27.03 8.21 -9.26
N PHE A 672 26.14 9.19 -9.10
CA PHE A 672 25.31 9.33 -7.90
C PHE A 672 24.41 8.11 -7.63
N SER A 673 23.94 7.44 -8.70
CA SER A 673 23.14 6.22 -8.59
C SER A 673 23.88 5.08 -7.86
N MET A 674 25.21 5.01 -7.98
CA MET A 674 26.03 4.04 -7.26
C MET A 674 25.98 4.30 -5.74
N ILE A 675 26.09 5.57 -5.34
CA ILE A 675 26.07 5.97 -3.93
C ILE A 675 24.68 5.82 -3.34
N TRP A 676 23.64 6.23 -4.07
CA TRP A 676 22.25 6.01 -3.65
C TRP A 676 21.99 4.52 -3.39
N ASN A 677 22.53 3.63 -4.22
CA ASN A 677 22.38 2.18 -3.99
C ASN A 677 23.03 1.68 -2.70
N THR A 678 24.08 2.36 -2.22
CA THR A 678 24.76 2.06 -0.94
C THR A 678 24.00 2.64 0.26
N VAL A 679 23.50 3.87 0.16
CA VAL A 679 22.88 4.58 1.29
C VAL A 679 21.36 4.36 1.42
N LYS A 680 20.67 3.94 0.36
CA LYS A 680 19.21 3.72 0.37
C LYS A 680 18.73 2.67 1.37
N GLY A 681 19.62 1.78 1.83
CA GLY A 681 19.31 0.80 2.89
C GLY A 681 19.31 1.40 4.29
N MET A 682 19.83 2.62 4.43
CA MET A 682 19.86 3.39 5.69
C MET A 682 18.68 4.37 5.81
N VAL A 683 17.92 4.54 4.74
CA VAL A 683 16.73 5.40 4.66
C VAL A 683 15.51 4.50 4.75
N ASP A 684 14.53 4.85 5.57
CA ASP A 684 13.30 4.07 5.71
C ASP A 684 12.54 3.99 4.36
N ASP A 685 11.75 2.93 4.19
CA ASP A 685 11.09 2.64 2.92
C ASP A 685 10.13 3.76 2.47
N VAL A 686 9.49 4.46 3.42
CA VAL A 686 8.51 5.52 3.14
C VAL A 686 9.23 6.77 2.62
N THR A 687 10.34 7.14 3.23
CA THR A 687 11.17 8.25 2.75
C THR A 687 11.79 7.92 1.39
N ARG A 688 12.24 6.67 1.17
CA ARG A 688 12.79 6.22 -0.11
C ARG A 688 11.82 6.37 -1.28
N GLU A 689 10.53 6.10 -1.07
CA GLU A 689 9.48 6.27 -2.09
C GLU A 689 9.21 7.74 -2.45
N LYS A 690 9.53 8.66 -1.53
CA LYS A 690 9.36 10.11 -1.70
C LYS A 690 10.58 10.79 -2.35
N VAL A 691 11.70 10.08 -2.52
CA VAL A 691 12.92 10.61 -3.14
C VAL A 691 12.83 10.57 -4.67
N ILE A 692 12.97 11.74 -5.29
CA ILE A 692 12.94 11.94 -6.73
C ILE A 692 14.33 12.41 -7.18
N ILE A 693 15.05 11.53 -7.87
CA ILE A 693 16.41 11.80 -8.36
C ILE A 693 16.33 12.31 -9.80
N VAL A 694 16.82 13.53 -10.05
CA VAL A 694 16.68 14.22 -11.34
C VAL A 694 18.01 14.73 -11.87
N ARG A 695 18.27 14.45 -13.14
CA ARG A 695 19.47 14.92 -13.86
C ARG A 695 19.08 15.74 -15.09
N GLY A 696 19.73 16.90 -15.23
CA GLY A 696 19.61 17.78 -16.38
C GLY A 696 18.55 18.88 -16.20
N LYS A 697 18.92 20.12 -16.56
CA LYS A 697 18.14 21.35 -16.27
C LYS A 697 16.66 21.26 -16.68
N LYS A 698 16.37 20.75 -17.88
CA LYS A 698 14.99 20.62 -18.36
C LYS A 698 14.15 19.69 -17.48
N LYS A 699 14.69 18.52 -17.12
CA LYS A 699 13.99 17.54 -16.28
C LYS A 699 13.83 18.03 -14.85
N ILE A 700 14.82 18.77 -14.33
CA ILE A 700 14.76 19.39 -13.00
C ILE A 700 13.57 20.36 -12.96
N PHE A 701 13.49 21.27 -13.94
CA PHE A 701 12.36 22.19 -14.05
C PHE A 701 11.03 21.44 -14.17
N GLU A 702 10.92 20.44 -15.06
CA GLU A 702 9.71 19.63 -15.22
C GLU A 702 9.29 19.00 -13.87
N ALA A 703 10.20 18.30 -13.19
CA ALA A 703 9.93 17.62 -11.92
C ALA A 703 9.53 18.58 -10.79
N LEU A 704 10.22 19.72 -10.64
CA LEU A 704 9.88 20.72 -9.63
C LEU A 704 8.52 21.38 -9.96
N SER A 705 8.29 21.75 -11.23
CA SER A 705 7.06 22.42 -11.68
C SER A 705 5.83 21.55 -11.57
N GLU A 706 5.97 20.23 -11.44
CA GLU A 706 4.85 19.35 -11.13
C GLU A 706 4.28 19.60 -9.72
N ARG A 707 5.14 19.93 -8.75
CA ARG A 707 4.77 20.04 -7.31
C ARG A 707 4.88 21.44 -6.74
N ILE A 708 5.66 22.34 -7.36
CA ILE A 708 5.87 23.72 -6.93
C ILE A 708 5.37 24.65 -8.04
N PRO A 709 4.60 25.72 -7.74
CA PRO A 709 4.24 26.74 -8.73
C PRO A 709 5.49 27.35 -9.38
N VAL A 710 5.44 27.64 -10.68
CA VAL A 710 6.61 28.12 -11.44
C VAL A 710 7.13 29.45 -10.89
N GLU A 711 6.22 30.30 -10.43
CA GLU A 711 6.46 31.57 -9.75
C GLU A 711 7.09 31.45 -8.36
N ASN A 712 7.08 30.24 -7.78
CA ASN A 712 7.72 29.93 -6.52
C ASN A 712 9.06 29.21 -6.72
N ILE A 713 9.36 28.71 -7.93
CA ILE A 713 10.65 28.07 -8.21
C ILE A 713 11.71 29.15 -8.50
N PRO A 714 12.91 29.08 -7.87
CA PRO A 714 14.02 29.96 -8.20
C PRO A 714 14.42 29.92 -9.69
N VAL A 715 14.86 31.06 -10.23
CA VAL A 715 15.32 31.16 -11.64
C VAL A 715 16.42 30.17 -12.00
N GLU A 716 17.29 29.81 -11.06
CA GLU A 716 18.37 28.84 -11.26
C GLU A 716 17.86 27.42 -11.57
N TYR A 717 16.62 27.11 -11.19
CA TYR A 717 15.95 25.83 -11.46
C TYR A 717 14.89 25.93 -12.56
N GLY A 718 14.86 27.04 -13.30
CA GLY A 718 13.98 27.27 -14.46
C GLY A 718 12.65 27.94 -14.14
N GLY A 719 12.43 28.36 -12.89
CA GLY A 719 11.24 29.12 -12.49
C GLY A 719 11.37 30.63 -12.73
N THR A 720 10.52 31.41 -12.06
CA THR A 720 10.53 32.89 -12.17
C THR A 720 10.74 33.62 -10.85
N SER A 721 10.98 32.90 -9.75
CA SER A 721 11.27 33.53 -8.47
C SER A 721 12.73 33.97 -8.36
N ASP A 722 12.96 35.10 -7.70
CA ASP A 722 14.28 35.68 -7.40
C ASP A 722 15.08 34.95 -6.30
N GLY A 723 14.50 33.93 -5.66
CA GLY A 723 15.13 33.16 -4.58
C GLY A 723 15.07 33.84 -3.20
N LYS A 724 14.25 34.88 -3.03
CA LYS A 724 13.99 35.51 -1.73
C LYS A 724 12.61 35.18 -1.20
N SER A 725 12.48 35.03 0.11
CA SER A 725 11.21 34.68 0.76
C SER A 725 11.03 35.43 2.09
N PRO A 726 9.78 35.83 2.41
CA PRO A 726 9.46 36.40 3.73
C PRO A 726 9.79 35.43 4.88
N GLU A 727 9.68 34.12 4.65
CA GLU A 727 10.01 33.11 5.64
C GLU A 727 11.49 33.13 6.01
N GLU A 728 12.37 33.29 5.02
CA GLU A 728 13.81 33.38 5.22
C GLU A 728 14.20 34.70 5.88
N ASP A 729 13.62 35.83 5.44
CA ASP A 729 13.84 37.13 6.08
C ASP A 729 13.43 37.10 7.56
N LEU A 730 12.32 36.42 7.88
CA LEU A 730 11.85 36.25 9.26
C LEU A 730 12.84 35.43 10.10
N LEU A 731 13.43 34.37 9.55
CA LEU A 731 14.45 33.57 10.24
C LEU A 731 15.68 34.42 10.56
N PHE A 732 16.17 35.22 9.60
CA PHE A 732 17.29 36.13 9.84
C PHE A 732 16.98 37.17 10.92
N ASN A 733 15.80 37.78 10.88
CA ASN A 733 15.37 38.75 11.89
C ASN A 733 15.26 38.10 13.29
N LEU A 734 14.75 36.87 13.37
CA LEU A 734 14.67 36.12 14.62
C LEU A 734 16.08 35.85 15.18
N MET A 735 16.99 35.34 14.36
CA MET A 735 18.35 35.03 14.80
C MET A 735 19.12 36.29 15.20
N ALA A 736 18.94 37.41 14.48
CA ALA A 736 19.51 38.70 14.88
C ALA A 736 18.97 39.15 16.26
N TYR A 737 17.65 39.03 16.48
CA TYR A 737 17.02 39.33 17.77
C TYR A 737 17.56 38.48 18.91
N VAL A 738 17.55 37.14 18.75
CA VAL A 738 17.96 36.21 19.82
C VAL A 738 19.46 36.31 20.11
N ASN A 739 20.29 36.61 19.10
CA ASN A 739 21.72 36.85 19.27
C ASN A 739 22.06 38.24 19.84
N ASN A 740 21.09 39.16 19.91
CA ASN A 740 21.30 40.57 20.25
C ASN A 740 22.29 41.28 19.29
N ASP A 741 22.14 41.04 17.99
CA ASP A 741 22.93 41.71 16.96
C ASP A 741 22.60 43.22 16.89
N GLU A 742 23.54 44.06 16.43
CA GLU A 742 23.35 45.52 16.35
C GLU A 742 22.18 45.93 15.44
N ASP A 743 21.87 45.13 14.43
CA ASP A 743 20.80 45.33 13.45
C ASP A 743 19.47 44.65 13.83
N ALA A 744 19.38 44.10 15.04
CA ALA A 744 18.19 43.38 15.51
C ALA A 744 16.94 44.26 15.66
N THR A 745 15.77 43.64 15.48
CA THR A 745 14.48 44.29 15.77
C THR A 745 14.32 44.53 17.27
N ALA A 746 13.64 45.59 17.67
CA ALA A 746 13.43 45.91 19.10
C ALA A 746 12.52 44.91 19.84
N THR A 747 11.75 44.11 19.12
CA THR A 747 10.80 43.12 19.65
C THR A 747 11.02 41.77 18.99
N ASN A 748 10.63 40.69 19.69
CA ASN A 748 10.69 39.34 19.15
C ASN A 748 9.76 39.20 17.93
N PRO A 749 10.30 38.90 16.73
CA PRO A 749 9.52 38.92 15.50
C PRO A 749 8.52 37.76 15.38
N ILE A 750 8.65 36.69 16.18
CA ILE A 750 7.73 35.54 16.16
C ILE A 750 6.77 35.51 17.36
N GLU A 751 6.88 36.44 18.30
CA GLU A 751 6.11 36.41 19.55
C GLU A 751 4.59 36.40 19.29
N GLU A 752 4.10 37.23 18.37
CA GLU A 752 2.68 37.26 17.99
C GLU A 752 2.24 36.00 17.24
N ILE A 753 3.16 35.35 16.50
CA ILE A 753 2.89 34.10 15.78
C ILE A 753 2.70 32.96 16.78
N LEU A 754 3.58 32.91 17.79
CA LEU A 754 3.50 31.93 18.87
C LEU A 754 2.32 32.21 19.82
N LYS A 755 1.94 33.47 20.07
CA LYS A 755 0.76 33.81 20.89
C LYS A 755 -0.56 33.43 20.23
N LYS A 756 -0.67 33.54 18.91
CA LYS A 756 -1.91 33.22 18.16
C LYS A 756 -2.22 31.73 18.13
N LYS A 757 -1.20 30.88 18.21
CA LYS A 757 -1.30 29.42 18.32
C LYS A 757 -0.10 28.93 19.14
N PRO A 758 -0.20 28.89 20.48
CA PRO A 758 0.90 28.42 21.31
C PRO A 758 1.09 26.92 21.07
N ILE A 759 2.07 26.58 20.24
CA ILE A 759 2.63 25.24 20.22
C ILE A 759 3.70 25.24 21.30
N LYS A 760 3.33 24.82 22.51
CA LYS A 760 4.33 24.36 23.48
C LYS A 760 4.20 22.84 23.48
N HIS A 761 5.28 22.20 23.03
CA HIS A 761 5.36 20.75 22.91
C HIS A 761 5.30 20.05 24.26
#